data_AF-D6JZQ6-F1
#
_entry.id   AF-D6JZQ6-F1
#
_cell.length_a   1.000
_cell.length_b   1.000
_cell.length_c   1.000
_cell.angle_alpha   90.00
_cell.angle_beta   90.00
_cell.angle_gamma   90.00
#
_symmetry.space_group_name_H-M   'P 1'
#
loop_
_entity.id
_entity.type
_entity.pdbx_description
1 polymer ?
#
loop_
_entity_poly.entity_id
_entity_poly.type
_entity_poly.pdbx_seq_one_letter_code
_entity_poly.pdbx_strand_id
1 'polypeptide(L)'
;MTERESSAHILCVGPVPGPTEAFDRTVEAVVQDLRSLHDSGKRLDGLFVLGTCGELPGGGYQAVRDLVDTLMLECMGHAPNATPVVLAAPGLGDRRTNGAARRPLLRRPLTDMWDGYADDFWRGDLDEEVAQPLRTDVFGGFEEWQSRIRQPGSWLHTGVLAGDAASSIDLERKRIGLVTVNTVFRMVAEDAPVSLAGCYDEQLNRAVGANFSAWAGDKALTVLLAGHTCILPDVSGTSTPVLALAGEGEGGGGWQVVSRAPGQVHRLLRVDFRDQGLEVVDVEAGRPVPLLSRGSSASVTAPAPTNRDRVPEENDGAALIKDFYQQASTGRMVLVLVSGPEADGAVLRTDELNERLARLVYGSIPSPLPSLAETWDAAREELSAGQLEQQTKALLCPPGANPRAAHRVLKSPWWRIYDFTGSDTFAVAVGRDPQLADTVALVNGVQEVPGKKKNVIEVVSMNGTVGEAGGYDFGTVPTQDSDPRNLWRRQFQTELLNRPVLFMALSPDSPALWDTIAMTDRLSGSGGSYPGFIVTPASSDANRPRLRRAGLRHIQEAPFDFATRRLNPGHGDLIEGMRSLSQSHAGERRGTGAVQVASLIADVPKGGRAFLEGSEPTWGDIVHNVAADLSMVDALDKAAQRDQSGRAPIVLLKGSAGSGKTTALMQCAYRFHVRGEKVYWVDRDASVPRRTIEDQVLEQHVGAVFVDDVDMFGGQAASMLKTLNKDGETAVIAAIRTTRHSVLDATFDPITLRSDEPLTDADLKNLIKALRKQGLLGELKKHRLPHQRLNAMRTICERGLLAAMIKVVTGKDFEEKVRSEFQQLGSEERAAYATVCLFESALVYKQRGIDEEDLLLIVAGGKAPTRSLREAVSRLVGMGILMRSGDGRVRCRQRAIADSVVDSVLRNNVEQLSSVVEFLLVFYAARACNIQDNDHPLRRAMIKLLSHSLMNDLKLPVQSVRKIYDRVLPSLQDDRHYWLQRGQFELENGDLGVARNHLLSAKGCDGGEQDTFVRTTSSAIDLKAAAKAPRKPDLERAAVNAVQELYAVTRERGGDAPHSYTILAREGSRWLEACAETLDSQTFLDNQTLILQIIAQGKRFCRGNHQFMSVADTYEPFLKKLQPRGPGIPV
;
A
#
# COMPACT_ATOMS: atom_id res chain seq x y z
N MET A 1 7.87 -68.21 -30.63
CA MET A 1 7.22 -67.82 -29.37
C MET A 1 7.27 -66.31 -29.29
N THR A 2 6.16 -65.65 -29.60
CA THR A 2 6.02 -64.19 -29.60
C THR A 2 5.86 -63.73 -28.15
N GLU A 3 6.91 -63.15 -27.57
CA GLU A 3 6.84 -62.47 -26.27
C GLU A 3 5.80 -61.34 -26.37
N ARG A 4 4.81 -61.37 -25.47
CA ARG A 4 3.71 -60.41 -25.40
C ARG A 4 4.27 -59.05 -24.94
N GLU A 5 3.97 -57.99 -25.66
CA GLU A 5 4.12 -56.61 -25.20
C GLU A 5 3.32 -56.42 -23.90
N SER A 6 4.00 -56.22 -22.77
CA SER A 6 3.34 -55.83 -21.52
C SER A 6 3.04 -54.33 -21.62
N SER A 7 1.77 -53.95 -21.73
CA SER A 7 1.31 -52.57 -21.67
C SER A 7 0.37 -52.37 -20.48
N ALA A 8 0.38 -51.17 -19.89
CA ALA A 8 -0.56 -50.76 -18.86
C ALA A 8 -1.35 -49.52 -19.29
N HIS A 9 -2.61 -49.44 -18.90
CA HIS A 9 -3.49 -48.32 -19.25
C HIS A 9 -3.95 -47.58 -18.00
N ILE A 10 -3.75 -46.26 -18.02
CA ILE A 10 -3.99 -45.38 -16.88
C ILE A 10 -4.94 -44.26 -17.31
N LEU A 11 -6.06 -44.13 -16.64
CA LEU A 11 -7.03 -43.07 -16.85
C LEU A 11 -6.88 -42.01 -15.76
N CYS A 12 -6.54 -40.78 -16.15
CA CYS A 12 -6.43 -39.64 -15.24
C CYS A 12 -7.60 -38.68 -15.49
N VAL A 13 -8.30 -38.30 -14.43
CA VAL A 13 -9.40 -37.34 -14.46
C VAL A 13 -8.96 -36.12 -13.65
N GLY A 14 -8.97 -34.94 -14.27
CA GLY A 14 -8.70 -33.65 -13.62
C GLY A 14 -9.93 -33.12 -12.87
N PRO A 15 -9.96 -31.81 -12.54
CA PRO A 15 -11.07 -31.23 -11.80
C PRO A 15 -12.39 -31.38 -12.57
N VAL A 16 -13.28 -32.20 -12.01
CA VAL A 16 -14.58 -32.52 -12.60
C VAL A 16 -15.55 -31.38 -12.34
N PRO A 17 -16.20 -30.77 -13.35
CA PRO A 17 -17.21 -29.73 -13.15
C PRO A 17 -18.39 -30.28 -12.33
N GLY A 18 -19.00 -29.46 -11.45
CA GLY A 18 -20.19 -29.88 -10.68
C GLY A 18 -21.36 -30.34 -11.58
N PRO A 19 -22.42 -30.95 -11.01
CA PRO A 19 -23.49 -31.62 -11.77
C PRO A 19 -24.24 -30.63 -12.67
N THR A 20 -23.81 -30.59 -13.93
CA THR A 20 -24.20 -29.65 -14.97
C THR A 20 -24.18 -30.42 -16.30
N GLU A 21 -24.75 -29.86 -17.37
CA GLU A 21 -24.62 -30.47 -18.71
C GLU A 21 -23.15 -30.70 -19.15
N ALA A 22 -22.21 -29.94 -18.59
CA ALA A 22 -20.78 -30.14 -18.84
C ALA A 22 -20.23 -31.39 -18.12
N PHE A 23 -20.80 -31.74 -16.96
CA PHE A 23 -20.49 -32.97 -16.24
C PHE A 23 -21.01 -34.19 -17.02
N ASP A 24 -22.25 -34.16 -17.51
CA ASP A 24 -22.81 -35.30 -18.26
C ASP A 24 -22.00 -35.58 -19.54
N ARG A 25 -21.62 -34.54 -20.28
CA ARG A 25 -20.72 -34.67 -21.45
C ARG A 25 -19.35 -35.22 -21.09
N THR A 26 -18.83 -34.86 -19.91
CA THR A 26 -17.57 -35.41 -19.39
C THR A 26 -17.71 -36.90 -19.12
N VAL A 27 -18.74 -37.31 -18.38
CA VAL A 27 -19.00 -38.71 -18.05
C VAL A 27 -19.12 -39.54 -19.33
N GLU A 28 -19.87 -39.05 -20.32
CA GLU A 28 -20.04 -39.73 -21.61
C GLU A 28 -18.71 -39.92 -22.34
N ALA A 29 -17.87 -38.88 -22.41
CA ALA A 29 -16.56 -38.95 -23.07
C ALA A 29 -15.60 -39.93 -22.39
N VAL A 30 -15.50 -39.89 -21.06
CA VAL A 30 -14.62 -40.79 -20.28
C VAL A 30 -15.06 -42.25 -20.45
N VAL A 31 -16.38 -42.51 -20.37
CA VAL A 31 -16.94 -43.85 -20.54
C VAL A 31 -16.74 -44.35 -21.97
N GLN A 32 -16.86 -43.47 -22.97
CA GLN A 32 -16.61 -43.82 -24.37
C GLN A 32 -15.15 -44.26 -24.60
N ASP A 33 -14.18 -43.54 -24.05
CA ASP A 33 -12.76 -43.92 -24.17
C ASP A 33 -12.46 -45.24 -23.46
N LEU A 34 -13.06 -45.47 -22.29
CA LEU A 34 -12.94 -46.73 -21.57
C LEU A 34 -13.54 -47.90 -22.37
N ARG A 35 -14.71 -47.71 -22.98
CA ARG A 35 -15.33 -48.71 -23.86
C ARG A 35 -14.47 -48.99 -25.08
N SER A 36 -13.91 -47.95 -25.71
CA SER A 36 -12.99 -48.13 -26.84
C SER A 36 -11.74 -48.93 -26.45
N LEU A 37 -11.21 -48.72 -25.25
CA LEU A 37 -10.12 -49.52 -24.70
C LEU A 37 -10.54 -50.99 -24.54
N HIS A 38 -11.69 -51.24 -23.91
CA HIS A 38 -12.24 -52.59 -23.71
C HIS A 38 -12.53 -53.31 -25.03
N ASP A 39 -13.08 -52.62 -26.03
CA ASP A 39 -13.34 -53.14 -27.37
C ASP A 39 -12.05 -53.58 -28.08
N SER A 40 -10.93 -52.93 -27.76
CA SER A 40 -9.60 -53.34 -28.24
C SER A 40 -9.00 -54.54 -27.50
N GLY A 41 -9.76 -55.15 -26.57
CA GLY A 41 -9.35 -56.30 -25.76
C GLY A 41 -8.36 -55.96 -24.65
N LYS A 42 -8.26 -54.68 -24.28
CA LYS A 42 -7.34 -54.16 -23.27
C LYS A 42 -8.14 -53.73 -22.04
N ARG A 43 -7.54 -53.85 -20.86
CA ARG A 43 -8.15 -53.44 -19.59
C ARG A 43 -7.57 -52.12 -19.08
N LEU A 44 -8.31 -51.46 -18.20
CA LEU A 44 -7.79 -50.35 -17.39
C LEU A 44 -7.03 -50.89 -16.17
N ASP A 45 -5.80 -50.41 -15.93
CA ASP A 45 -4.96 -50.84 -14.81
C ASP A 45 -4.92 -49.78 -13.67
N GLY A 46 -5.14 -48.50 -13.99
CA GLY A 46 -5.19 -47.42 -12.99
C GLY A 46 -6.22 -46.33 -13.31
N LEU A 47 -6.88 -45.81 -12.28
CA LEU A 47 -7.84 -44.70 -12.34
C LEU A 47 -7.46 -43.63 -11.32
N PHE A 48 -7.09 -42.44 -11.77
CA PHE A 48 -6.59 -41.37 -10.92
C PHE A 48 -7.49 -40.13 -10.96
N VAL A 49 -7.93 -39.65 -9.80
CA VAL A 49 -8.75 -38.45 -9.65
C VAL A 49 -7.90 -37.31 -9.07
N LEU A 50 -7.60 -36.31 -9.88
CA LEU A 50 -6.67 -35.23 -9.58
C LEU A 50 -7.43 -33.90 -9.38
N GLY A 51 -7.91 -33.71 -8.16
CA GLY A 51 -8.77 -32.60 -7.75
C GLY A 51 -10.26 -32.83 -8.03
N THR A 52 -11.12 -32.28 -7.17
CA THR A 52 -12.57 -32.26 -7.37
C THR A 52 -13.15 -30.84 -7.29
N CYS A 53 -14.45 -30.70 -7.58
CA CYS A 53 -15.20 -29.47 -7.35
C CYS A 53 -15.60 -29.23 -5.87
N GLY A 54 -15.26 -30.13 -4.95
CA GLY A 54 -15.59 -30.02 -3.53
C GLY A 54 -17.09 -30.01 -3.21
N GLU A 55 -17.45 -29.30 -2.13
CA GLU A 55 -18.83 -29.16 -1.64
C GLU A 55 -19.56 -27.95 -2.25
N LEU A 56 -19.57 -27.83 -3.58
CA LEU A 56 -20.43 -26.84 -4.21
C LEU A 56 -21.92 -27.13 -3.90
N PRO A 57 -22.78 -26.09 -3.80
CA PRO A 57 -24.23 -26.26 -3.72
C PRO A 57 -24.72 -27.06 -4.94
N GLY A 58 -24.96 -28.35 -4.76
CA GLY A 58 -25.23 -29.29 -5.85
C GLY A 58 -24.61 -30.68 -5.71
N GLY A 59 -23.61 -30.88 -4.83
CA GLY A 59 -23.10 -32.22 -4.49
C GLY A 59 -21.90 -32.71 -5.32
N GLY A 60 -20.81 -31.92 -5.39
CA GLY A 60 -19.61 -32.25 -6.18
C GLY A 60 -18.98 -33.61 -5.89
N TYR A 61 -18.77 -33.97 -4.61
CA TYR A 61 -18.24 -35.30 -4.25
C TYR A 61 -19.17 -36.46 -4.64
N GLN A 62 -20.49 -36.25 -4.66
CA GLN A 62 -21.44 -37.26 -5.11
C GLN A 62 -21.32 -37.49 -6.62
N ALA A 63 -21.24 -36.41 -7.41
CA ALA A 63 -21.05 -36.51 -8.85
C ALA A 63 -19.74 -37.24 -9.21
N VAL A 64 -18.63 -36.91 -8.54
CA VAL A 64 -17.35 -37.62 -8.75
C VAL A 64 -17.45 -39.08 -8.34
N ARG A 65 -18.15 -39.39 -7.24
CA ARG A 65 -18.42 -40.78 -6.84
C ARG A 65 -19.21 -41.53 -7.89
N ASP A 66 -20.28 -40.95 -8.41
CA ASP A 66 -21.13 -41.59 -9.42
C ASP A 66 -20.32 -41.88 -10.71
N LEU A 67 -19.42 -40.97 -11.09
CA LEU A 67 -18.47 -41.20 -12.19
C LEU A 67 -17.54 -42.39 -11.90
N VAL A 68 -16.88 -42.42 -10.73
CA VAL A 68 -15.99 -43.52 -10.35
C VAL A 68 -16.74 -44.85 -10.29
N ASP A 69 -17.92 -44.89 -9.67
CA ASP A 69 -18.76 -46.08 -9.59
C ASP A 69 -19.17 -46.57 -10.99
N THR A 70 -19.50 -45.66 -11.90
CA THR A 70 -19.81 -45.97 -13.31
C THR A 70 -18.60 -46.59 -14.03
N LEU A 71 -17.41 -46.00 -13.90
CA LEU A 71 -16.20 -46.52 -14.53
C LEU A 71 -15.80 -47.89 -13.95
N MET A 72 -15.95 -48.06 -12.64
CA MET A 72 -15.70 -49.32 -11.96
C MET A 72 -16.66 -50.42 -12.42
N LEU A 73 -17.95 -50.10 -12.59
CA LEU A 73 -18.95 -51.02 -13.15
C LEU A 73 -18.61 -51.45 -14.57
N GLU A 74 -18.20 -50.51 -15.44
CA GLU A 74 -17.76 -50.82 -16.81
C GLU A 74 -16.50 -51.71 -16.81
N CYS A 75 -15.54 -51.46 -15.91
CA CYS A 75 -14.34 -52.31 -15.76
C CYS A 75 -14.70 -53.73 -15.28
N MET A 76 -15.58 -53.86 -14.28
CA MET A 76 -16.04 -55.16 -13.78
C MET A 76 -16.80 -55.96 -14.83
N GLY A 77 -17.57 -55.28 -15.70
CA GLY A 77 -18.25 -55.90 -16.83
C GLY A 77 -17.29 -56.51 -17.85
N HIS A 78 -16.14 -55.88 -18.10
CA HIS A 78 -15.11 -56.38 -19.01
C HIS A 78 -14.20 -57.46 -18.39
N ALA A 79 -13.75 -57.24 -17.15
CA ALA A 79 -12.82 -58.13 -16.45
C ALA A 79 -13.16 -58.24 -14.94
N PRO A 80 -14.03 -59.19 -14.53
CA PRO A 80 -14.54 -59.28 -13.16
C PRO A 80 -13.49 -59.46 -12.06
N ASN A 81 -12.32 -60.01 -12.41
CA ASN A 81 -11.24 -60.34 -11.49
C ASN A 81 -10.04 -59.37 -11.57
N ALA A 82 -10.15 -58.27 -12.32
CA ALA A 82 -9.07 -57.33 -12.54
C ALA A 82 -9.59 -55.89 -12.45
N THR A 83 -9.75 -55.39 -11.23
CA THR A 83 -10.12 -54.00 -10.97
C THR A 83 -8.91 -53.07 -11.07
N PRO A 84 -9.07 -51.85 -11.63
CA PRO A 84 -7.98 -50.87 -11.68
C PRO A 84 -7.64 -50.37 -10.27
N VAL A 85 -6.39 -49.95 -10.08
CA VAL A 85 -5.97 -49.24 -8.86
C VAL A 85 -6.55 -47.82 -8.88
N VAL A 86 -7.34 -47.47 -7.87
CA VAL A 86 -7.96 -46.14 -7.75
C VAL A 86 -7.19 -45.28 -6.76
N LEU A 87 -6.68 -44.13 -7.20
CA LEU A 87 -6.00 -43.14 -6.35
C LEU A 87 -6.58 -41.75 -6.56
N ALA A 88 -6.48 -40.89 -5.55
CA ALA A 88 -6.92 -39.51 -5.65
C ALA A 88 -5.99 -38.55 -4.93
N ALA A 89 -5.82 -37.35 -5.50
CA ALA A 89 -5.07 -36.25 -4.89
C ALA A 89 -5.97 -34.99 -4.84
N PRO A 90 -6.00 -34.24 -3.73
CA PRO A 90 -6.85 -33.06 -3.61
C PRO A 90 -6.29 -31.89 -4.44
N GLY A 91 -7.21 -31.11 -5.01
CA GLY A 91 -6.97 -29.88 -5.76
C GLY A 91 -7.61 -28.66 -5.09
N LEU A 92 -7.67 -27.52 -5.79
CA LEU A 92 -8.09 -26.25 -5.18
C LEU A 92 -9.54 -26.26 -4.67
N GLY A 93 -10.42 -27.00 -5.36
CA GLY A 93 -11.84 -27.13 -5.02
C GLY A 93 -12.14 -27.99 -3.79
N ASP A 94 -11.18 -28.82 -3.35
CA ASP A 94 -11.36 -29.76 -2.23
C ASP A 94 -11.24 -29.10 -0.84
N ARG A 95 -10.91 -27.81 -0.78
CA ARG A 95 -10.62 -27.06 0.46
C ARG A 95 -11.89 -26.48 1.09
N ARG A 96 -12.11 -26.73 2.38
CA ARG A 96 -13.11 -26.03 3.21
C ARG A 96 -12.48 -24.87 3.97
N THR A 97 -12.65 -23.65 3.46
CA THR A 97 -12.01 -22.44 4.03
C THR A 97 -12.85 -21.71 5.09
N ASN A 98 -14.16 -21.95 5.13
CA ASN A 98 -15.11 -21.21 5.97
C ASN A 98 -14.93 -21.38 7.50
N GLY A 99 -14.08 -22.31 7.96
CA GLY A 99 -13.76 -22.53 9.39
C GLY A 99 -12.27 -22.45 9.73
N ALA A 100 -11.40 -22.98 8.88
CA ALA A 100 -9.94 -23.02 9.10
C ALA A 100 -9.28 -21.62 9.04
N ALA A 101 -9.84 -20.70 8.24
CA ALA A 101 -9.34 -19.31 8.14
C ALA A 101 -9.39 -18.52 9.46
N ARG A 102 -10.15 -19.01 10.47
CA ARG A 102 -10.31 -18.39 11.79
C ARG A 102 -9.38 -18.95 12.87
N ARG A 103 -8.54 -19.95 12.57
CA ARG A 103 -7.58 -20.52 13.54
C ARG A 103 -6.16 -20.03 13.22
N PRO A 104 -5.62 -19.05 13.98
CA PRO A 104 -4.26 -18.54 13.76
C PRO A 104 -3.18 -19.62 13.80
N LEU A 105 -3.43 -20.68 14.59
CA LEU A 105 -2.53 -21.82 14.81
C LEU A 105 -2.35 -22.74 13.59
N LEU A 106 -3.31 -22.77 12.65
CA LEU A 106 -3.17 -23.53 11.39
C LEU A 106 -2.61 -22.66 10.26
N ARG A 107 -3.06 -21.40 10.19
CA ARG A 107 -2.71 -20.51 9.08
C ARG A 107 -1.23 -20.13 9.10
N ARG A 108 -0.72 -19.64 10.24
CA ARG A 108 0.65 -19.10 10.32
C ARG A 108 1.73 -20.13 10.00
N PRO A 109 1.70 -21.36 10.55
CA PRO A 109 2.72 -22.37 10.25
C PRO A 109 2.71 -22.82 8.80
N LEU A 110 1.54 -22.86 8.16
CA LEU A 110 1.41 -23.38 6.79
C LEU A 110 1.64 -22.33 5.71
N THR A 111 1.39 -21.05 6.00
CA THR A 111 1.61 -19.96 5.04
C THR A 111 2.92 -19.22 5.33
N ASP A 112 2.91 -18.35 6.34
CA ASP A 112 3.87 -17.26 6.51
C ASP A 112 5.19 -17.72 7.14
N MET A 113 5.14 -18.81 7.92
CA MET A 113 6.27 -19.30 8.72
C MET A 113 6.71 -20.72 8.31
N TRP A 114 6.27 -21.23 7.16
CA TRP A 114 6.49 -22.63 6.76
C TRP A 114 7.94 -23.09 6.90
N ASP A 115 8.91 -22.29 6.47
CA ASP A 115 10.32 -22.68 6.53
C ASP A 115 10.82 -22.94 7.96
N GLY A 116 10.20 -22.30 8.97
CA GLY A 116 10.49 -22.55 10.38
C GLY A 116 9.75 -23.73 11.00
N TYR A 117 8.68 -24.23 10.36
CA TYR A 117 7.85 -25.33 10.85
C TYR A 117 7.94 -26.60 10.00
N ALA A 118 8.51 -26.54 8.79
CA ALA A 118 8.53 -27.63 7.83
C ALA A 118 9.21 -28.89 8.40
N ASP A 119 10.36 -28.72 9.05
CA ASP A 119 11.11 -29.82 9.64
C ASP A 119 10.33 -30.52 10.77
N ASP A 120 9.72 -29.74 11.68
CA ASP A 120 8.87 -30.26 12.77
C ASP A 120 7.62 -30.96 12.21
N PHE A 121 7.00 -30.36 11.18
CA PHE A 121 5.85 -30.92 10.50
C PHE A 121 6.17 -32.28 9.89
N TRP A 122 7.27 -32.40 9.15
CA TRP A 122 7.66 -33.65 8.51
C TRP A 122 8.22 -34.68 9.47
N ARG A 123 8.70 -34.28 10.67
CA ARG A 123 9.06 -35.20 11.76
C ARG A 123 7.83 -35.83 12.42
N GLY A 124 6.68 -35.15 12.35
CA GLY A 124 5.44 -35.54 13.01
C GLY A 124 5.21 -34.83 14.35
N ASP A 125 6.07 -33.86 14.70
CA ASP A 125 5.98 -33.09 15.94
C ASP A 125 4.72 -32.19 15.97
N LEU A 126 4.14 -31.92 14.79
CA LEU A 126 2.94 -31.09 14.60
C LEU A 126 1.72 -31.91 14.12
N ASP A 127 1.70 -33.22 14.35
CA ASP A 127 0.63 -34.10 13.86
C ASP A 127 -0.73 -33.71 14.44
N GLU A 128 -0.85 -33.50 15.76
CA GLU A 128 -2.13 -33.14 16.40
C GLU A 128 -2.53 -31.68 16.13
N GLU A 129 -1.55 -30.77 16.01
CA GLU A 129 -1.80 -29.33 15.91
C GLU A 129 -2.04 -28.84 14.47
N VAL A 130 -1.42 -29.50 13.48
CA VAL A 130 -1.41 -29.05 12.09
C VAL A 130 -1.87 -30.14 11.13
N ALA A 131 -1.25 -31.34 11.15
CA ALA A 131 -1.56 -32.37 10.16
C ALA A 131 -3.00 -32.93 10.31
N GLN A 132 -3.42 -33.24 11.54
CA GLN A 132 -4.74 -33.77 11.81
C GLN A 132 -5.85 -32.76 11.50
N PRO A 133 -5.77 -31.48 11.90
CA PRO A 133 -6.77 -30.50 11.50
C PRO A 133 -6.76 -30.18 10.00
N LEU A 134 -5.62 -30.31 9.30
CA LEU A 134 -5.61 -30.26 7.84
C LEU A 134 -6.50 -31.35 7.24
N ARG A 135 -6.38 -32.58 7.75
CA ARG A 135 -7.16 -33.73 7.26
C ARG A 135 -8.63 -33.64 7.65
N THR A 136 -8.97 -33.17 8.85
CA THR A 136 -10.37 -33.14 9.33
C THR A 136 -11.11 -31.86 8.94
N ASP A 137 -10.45 -30.71 9.02
CA ASP A 137 -11.13 -29.40 8.95
C ASP A 137 -11.01 -28.78 7.56
N VAL A 138 -9.83 -28.89 6.91
CA VAL A 138 -9.59 -28.31 5.57
C VAL A 138 -9.97 -29.28 4.46
N PHE A 139 -9.52 -30.54 4.56
CA PHE A 139 -9.75 -31.58 3.54
C PHE A 139 -10.70 -32.69 4.03
N GLY A 140 -11.48 -32.45 5.09
CA GLY A 140 -12.34 -33.48 5.69
C GLY A 140 -13.35 -34.09 4.71
N GLY A 141 -13.93 -33.29 3.83
CA GLY A 141 -14.84 -33.79 2.79
C GLY A 141 -14.13 -34.70 1.78
N PHE A 142 -12.88 -34.36 1.42
CA PHE A 142 -12.05 -35.17 0.53
C PHE A 142 -11.66 -36.50 1.19
N GLU A 143 -11.22 -36.48 2.45
CA GLU A 143 -10.88 -37.69 3.22
C GLU A 143 -12.08 -38.63 3.38
N GLU A 144 -13.25 -38.08 3.71
CA GLU A 144 -14.49 -38.86 3.80
C GLU A 144 -14.83 -39.52 2.46
N TRP A 145 -14.78 -38.75 1.37
CA TRP A 145 -15.04 -39.27 0.03
C TRP A 145 -14.01 -40.33 -0.39
N GLN A 146 -12.72 -40.04 -0.23
CA GLN A 146 -11.63 -40.95 -0.61
C GLN A 146 -11.73 -42.27 0.15
N SER A 147 -12.10 -42.25 1.43
CA SER A 147 -12.27 -43.46 2.24
C SER A 147 -13.33 -44.42 1.68
N ARG A 148 -14.34 -43.90 0.97
CA ARG A 148 -15.46 -44.68 0.40
C ARG A 148 -15.14 -45.33 -0.94
N ILE A 149 -14.15 -44.81 -1.68
CA ILE A 149 -13.72 -45.35 -2.98
C ILE A 149 -12.49 -46.25 -2.88
N ARG A 150 -11.87 -46.36 -1.70
CA ARG A 150 -10.74 -47.26 -1.46
C ARG A 150 -11.21 -48.72 -1.52
N GLN A 151 -10.54 -49.52 -2.36
CA GLN A 151 -10.82 -50.96 -2.47
C GLN A 151 -10.26 -51.71 -1.25
N PRO A 152 -11.01 -52.63 -0.63
CA PRO A 152 -10.49 -53.48 0.43
C PRO A 152 -9.39 -54.40 -0.10
N GLY A 153 -8.19 -54.35 0.48
CA GLY A 153 -7.09 -55.27 0.17
C GLY A 153 -6.03 -54.76 -0.81
N SER A 154 -6.14 -53.55 -1.35
CA SER A 154 -5.01 -52.91 -2.04
C SER A 154 -3.96 -52.45 -1.03
N TRP A 155 -2.69 -52.85 -1.21
CA TRP A 155 -1.60 -52.34 -0.38
C TRP A 155 -1.40 -50.85 -0.73
N LEU A 156 -1.82 -49.98 0.18
CA LEU A 156 -1.76 -48.54 0.07
C LEU A 156 -1.04 -47.99 1.31
N HIS A 157 0.14 -47.43 1.11
CA HIS A 157 0.79 -46.64 2.15
C HIS A 157 0.16 -45.24 2.15
N THR A 158 -0.22 -44.70 3.31
CA THR A 158 -0.75 -43.33 3.44
C THR A 158 0.29 -42.43 4.08
N GLY A 159 0.50 -41.26 3.50
CA GLY A 159 1.38 -40.23 4.04
C GLY A 159 0.73 -39.38 5.13
N VAL A 160 1.38 -38.24 5.43
CA VAL A 160 0.99 -37.32 6.51
C VAL A 160 -0.22 -36.46 6.10
N LEU A 161 -0.28 -36.00 4.84
CA LEU A 161 -1.33 -35.11 4.37
C LEU A 161 -2.51 -35.88 3.74
N ALA A 162 -3.67 -35.21 3.70
CA ALA A 162 -4.85 -35.74 3.03
C ALA A 162 -4.56 -36.02 1.56
N GLY A 163 -4.73 -37.27 1.12
CA GLY A 163 -4.44 -37.69 -0.25
C GLY A 163 -2.98 -38.09 -0.53
N ASP A 164 -2.05 -37.91 0.41
CA ASP A 164 -0.72 -38.48 0.28
C ASP A 164 -0.81 -40.00 0.36
N ALA A 165 -0.38 -40.70 -0.69
CA ALA A 165 -0.39 -42.15 -0.69
C ALA A 165 0.57 -42.74 -1.72
N ALA A 166 0.92 -44.01 -1.55
CA ALA A 166 1.67 -44.77 -2.52
C ALA A 166 1.11 -46.19 -2.71
N SER A 167 1.14 -46.65 -3.96
CA SER A 167 0.76 -48.02 -4.35
C SER A 167 1.58 -48.48 -5.57
N SER A 168 1.27 -49.65 -6.10
CA SER A 168 1.91 -50.15 -7.31
C SER A 168 0.99 -51.00 -8.16
N ILE A 169 1.20 -50.95 -9.47
CA ILE A 169 0.58 -51.87 -10.44
C ILE A 169 1.61 -52.95 -10.79
N ASP A 170 1.29 -54.20 -10.48
CA ASP A 170 2.11 -55.36 -10.81
C ASP A 170 1.75 -55.91 -12.20
N LEU A 171 2.72 -55.87 -13.11
CA LEU A 171 2.69 -56.56 -14.40
C LEU A 171 3.61 -57.78 -14.33
N GLU A 172 3.39 -58.78 -15.19
CA GLU A 172 4.05 -60.11 -15.11
C GLU A 172 5.57 -60.11 -14.80
N ARG A 173 6.31 -59.08 -15.24
CA ARG A 173 7.76 -58.90 -14.94
C ARG A 173 8.18 -57.48 -14.55
N LYS A 174 7.24 -56.53 -14.43
CA LYS A 174 7.55 -55.10 -14.21
C LYS A 174 6.54 -54.50 -13.24
N ARG A 175 6.98 -53.53 -12.43
CA ARG A 175 6.15 -52.85 -11.45
C ARG A 175 6.10 -51.35 -11.74
N ILE A 176 4.91 -50.76 -11.81
CA ILE A 176 4.73 -49.30 -11.88
C ILE A 176 4.48 -48.81 -10.46
N GLY A 177 5.30 -47.87 -9.98
CA GLY A 177 5.07 -47.17 -8.72
C GLY A 177 4.09 -46.01 -8.92
N LEU A 178 3.13 -45.87 -8.03
CA LEU A 178 2.15 -44.79 -8.03
C LEU A 178 2.29 -44.00 -6.73
N VAL A 179 2.39 -42.68 -6.82
CA VAL A 179 2.49 -41.79 -5.65
C VAL A 179 1.56 -40.60 -5.83
N THR A 180 0.65 -40.38 -4.89
CA THR A 180 -0.18 -39.16 -4.81
C THR A 180 0.37 -38.23 -3.74
N VAL A 181 0.36 -36.94 -4.03
CA VAL A 181 0.75 -35.87 -3.08
C VAL A 181 -0.27 -34.73 -3.07
N ASN A 182 -0.58 -34.24 -1.88
CA ASN A 182 -1.36 -33.02 -1.69
C ASN A 182 -0.46 -31.81 -1.90
N THR A 183 -0.58 -31.14 -3.04
CA THR A 183 0.23 -29.95 -3.34
C THR A 183 -0.40 -28.66 -2.84
N VAL A 184 -1.68 -28.66 -2.47
CA VAL A 184 -2.44 -27.47 -2.08
C VAL A 184 -2.61 -27.33 -0.56
N PHE A 185 -1.95 -28.18 0.24
CA PHE A 185 -2.16 -28.26 1.69
C PHE A 185 -1.82 -26.97 2.44
N ARG A 186 -0.90 -26.16 1.91
CA ARG A 186 -0.51 -24.86 2.48
C ARG A 186 -1.53 -23.75 2.19
N MET A 187 -2.48 -24.00 1.29
CA MET A 187 -3.45 -23.01 0.85
C MET A 187 -4.69 -23.01 1.76
N VAL A 188 -4.50 -22.87 3.08
CA VAL A 188 -5.60 -23.00 4.06
C VAL A 188 -6.51 -21.77 4.18
N ALA A 189 -6.17 -20.65 3.53
CA ALA A 189 -6.97 -19.42 3.49
C ALA A 189 -7.66 -19.23 2.13
N GLU A 190 -8.78 -18.49 2.10
CA GLU A 190 -9.51 -18.19 0.86
C GLU A 190 -8.69 -17.36 -0.13
N ASP A 191 -7.86 -16.47 0.39
CA ASP A 191 -6.97 -15.57 -0.35
C ASP A 191 -5.56 -16.15 -0.53
N ALA A 192 -5.32 -17.42 -0.19
CA ALA A 192 -4.01 -18.05 -0.30
C ALA A 192 -3.53 -18.06 -1.77
N PRO A 193 -2.36 -17.47 -2.09
CA PRO A 193 -1.86 -17.44 -3.45
C PRO A 193 -1.47 -18.85 -3.91
N VAL A 194 -1.65 -19.12 -5.21
CA VAL A 194 -1.28 -20.41 -5.84
C VAL A 194 0.22 -20.74 -5.72
N SER A 195 1.07 -19.74 -5.45
CA SER A 195 2.50 -19.92 -5.18
C SER A 195 2.79 -20.71 -3.89
N LEU A 196 1.79 -20.87 -3.01
CA LEU A 196 1.91 -21.74 -1.83
C LEU A 196 1.77 -23.23 -2.17
N ALA A 197 1.39 -23.57 -3.40
CA ALA A 197 1.38 -24.97 -3.82
C ALA A 197 2.81 -25.54 -3.77
N GLY A 198 3.01 -26.67 -3.10
CA GLY A 198 4.34 -27.21 -2.84
C GLY A 198 4.36 -28.74 -2.80
N CYS A 199 5.49 -29.31 -3.20
CA CYS A 199 5.84 -30.72 -3.07
C CYS A 199 7.26 -30.82 -2.52
N TYR A 200 7.47 -31.63 -1.50
CA TYR A 200 8.72 -31.68 -0.73
C TYR A 200 9.32 -33.10 -0.73
N ASP A 201 10.64 -33.21 -0.60
CA ASP A 201 11.33 -34.51 -0.56
C ASP A 201 10.86 -35.35 0.63
N GLU A 202 10.66 -34.70 1.78
CA GLU A 202 10.12 -35.31 3.00
C GLU A 202 8.69 -35.79 2.80
N GLN A 203 7.86 -35.03 2.08
CA GLN A 203 6.50 -35.44 1.73
C GLN A 203 6.52 -36.71 0.88
N LEU A 204 7.38 -36.76 -0.15
CA LEU A 204 7.52 -37.95 -0.99
C LEU A 204 7.97 -39.15 -0.18
N ASN A 205 8.95 -38.97 0.71
CA ASN A 205 9.43 -40.03 1.59
C ASN A 205 8.32 -40.55 2.51
N ARG A 206 7.52 -39.65 3.08
CA ARG A 206 6.38 -39.99 3.95
C ARG A 206 5.25 -40.65 3.16
N ALA A 207 4.98 -40.23 1.92
CA ALA A 207 3.96 -40.83 1.07
C ALA A 207 4.28 -42.29 0.75
N VAL A 208 5.55 -42.62 0.49
CA VAL A 208 5.99 -44.00 0.19
C VAL A 208 6.41 -44.83 1.42
N GLY A 209 6.57 -44.19 2.58
CA GLY A 209 6.99 -44.83 3.83
C GLY A 209 8.49 -45.18 3.92
N ALA A 210 9.31 -44.65 3.01
CA ALA A 210 10.74 -44.92 2.88
C ALA A 210 11.44 -43.78 2.11
N ASN A 211 12.75 -43.87 1.86
CA ASN A 211 13.40 -42.93 0.94
C ASN A 211 12.82 -43.09 -0.48
N PHE A 212 12.27 -42.01 -1.04
CA PHE A 212 11.57 -41.98 -2.32
C PHE A 212 12.45 -42.46 -3.47
N SER A 213 13.70 -41.99 -3.55
CA SER A 213 14.60 -42.39 -4.63
C SER A 213 14.91 -43.89 -4.61
N ALA A 214 15.10 -44.47 -3.42
CA ALA A 214 15.30 -45.90 -3.24
C ALA A 214 14.03 -46.71 -3.56
N TRP A 215 12.86 -46.24 -3.10
CA TRP A 215 11.57 -46.89 -3.38
C TRP A 215 11.22 -46.89 -4.88
N ALA A 216 11.46 -45.76 -5.55
CA ALA A 216 11.27 -45.58 -6.98
C ALA A 216 12.23 -46.45 -7.80
N GLY A 217 13.48 -46.63 -7.32
CA GLY A 217 14.50 -47.44 -7.98
C GLY A 217 14.13 -48.91 -8.17
N ASP A 218 13.20 -49.44 -7.38
CA ASP A 218 12.62 -50.80 -7.51
C ASP A 218 11.46 -50.87 -8.54
N LYS A 219 11.15 -49.76 -9.23
CA LYS A 219 10.00 -49.65 -10.16
C LYS A 219 10.50 -49.45 -11.59
N ALA A 220 9.74 -49.93 -12.57
CA ALA A 220 10.04 -49.70 -13.97
C ALA A 220 9.65 -48.27 -14.42
N LEU A 221 8.69 -47.67 -13.75
CA LEU A 221 8.20 -46.29 -13.91
C LEU A 221 7.61 -45.83 -12.57
N THR A 222 7.85 -44.59 -12.18
CA THR A 222 7.12 -43.95 -11.08
C THR A 222 6.19 -42.87 -11.63
N VAL A 223 4.89 -42.97 -11.33
CA VAL A 223 3.89 -41.94 -11.67
C VAL A 223 3.58 -41.14 -10.42
N LEU A 224 3.95 -39.86 -10.44
CA LEU A 224 3.71 -38.90 -9.37
C LEU A 224 2.48 -38.05 -9.73
N LEU A 225 1.51 -37.99 -8.83
CA LEU A 225 0.16 -37.49 -9.05
C LEU A 225 -0.17 -36.36 -8.07
N ALA A 226 -0.69 -35.24 -8.57
CA ALA A 226 -1.12 -34.11 -7.74
C ALA A 226 -2.42 -33.48 -8.25
N GLY A 227 -3.18 -32.80 -7.39
CA GLY A 227 -4.35 -32.03 -7.83
C GLY A 227 -3.96 -30.77 -8.60
N HIS A 228 -2.93 -30.06 -8.15
CA HIS A 228 -2.45 -28.80 -8.74
C HIS A 228 -0.93 -28.83 -8.98
N THR A 229 -0.45 -28.16 -10.04
CA THR A 229 1.00 -28.03 -10.29
C THR A 229 1.72 -27.22 -9.21
N CYS A 230 3.00 -27.53 -8.99
CA CYS A 230 3.89 -26.83 -8.07
C CYS A 230 5.35 -27.00 -8.53
N ILE A 231 6.30 -26.44 -7.78
CA ILE A 231 7.72 -26.74 -8.01
C ILE A 231 7.98 -28.19 -7.62
N LEU A 232 8.46 -28.99 -8.58
CA LEU A 232 8.83 -30.38 -8.34
C LEU A 232 10.20 -30.45 -7.63
N PRO A 233 10.36 -31.25 -6.56
CA PRO A 233 11.68 -31.52 -6.00
C PRO A 233 12.58 -32.26 -6.99
N ASP A 234 13.90 -32.28 -6.72
CA ASP A 234 14.88 -32.88 -7.64
C ASP A 234 14.78 -34.41 -7.64
N VAL A 235 13.91 -34.92 -8.52
CA VAL A 235 13.74 -36.36 -8.75
C VAL A 235 14.81 -36.98 -9.66
N SER A 236 15.84 -36.21 -10.09
CA SER A 236 16.90 -36.71 -10.98
C SER A 236 17.83 -37.75 -10.33
N GLY A 237 17.79 -37.86 -9.00
CA GLY A 237 18.47 -38.92 -8.24
C GLY A 237 17.84 -40.31 -8.36
N THR A 238 16.66 -40.43 -8.98
CA THR A 238 16.00 -41.73 -9.23
C THR A 238 16.71 -42.50 -10.35
N SER A 239 16.91 -43.80 -10.17
CA SER A 239 17.51 -44.66 -11.21
C SER A 239 16.53 -45.02 -12.35
N THR A 240 15.28 -44.58 -12.23
CA THR A 240 14.12 -45.01 -13.03
C THR A 240 13.32 -43.79 -13.49
N PRO A 241 12.66 -43.81 -14.66
CA PRO A 241 11.92 -42.65 -15.15
C PRO A 241 10.75 -42.26 -14.24
N VAL A 242 10.50 -40.96 -14.12
CA VAL A 242 9.36 -40.39 -13.37
C VAL A 242 8.42 -39.63 -14.32
N LEU A 243 7.12 -39.91 -14.21
CA LEU A 243 6.05 -39.18 -14.89
C LEU A 243 5.27 -38.37 -13.85
N ALA A 244 5.34 -37.03 -13.90
CA ALA A 244 4.58 -36.16 -13.01
C ALA A 244 3.31 -35.65 -13.69
N LEU A 245 2.12 -35.94 -13.12
CA LEU A 245 0.81 -35.54 -13.63
C LEU A 245 0.05 -34.70 -12.61
N ALA A 246 -0.53 -33.57 -13.06
CA ALA A 246 -1.37 -32.72 -12.24
C ALA A 246 -2.77 -32.56 -12.85
N GLY A 247 -3.81 -32.42 -12.03
CA GLY A 247 -5.17 -32.15 -12.52
C GLY A 247 -5.29 -30.81 -13.23
N GLU A 248 -4.83 -29.74 -12.57
CA GLU A 248 -4.88 -28.35 -13.02
C GLU A 248 -3.57 -27.59 -12.71
N GLY A 249 -3.43 -26.37 -13.25
CA GLY A 249 -2.29 -25.47 -13.04
C GLY A 249 -1.53 -25.12 -14.32
N GLU A 250 -0.38 -24.44 -14.19
CA GLU A 250 0.45 -24.05 -15.34
C GLU A 250 1.26 -25.23 -15.90
N GLY A 251 1.26 -25.39 -17.23
CA GLY A 251 2.07 -26.41 -17.90
C GLY A 251 3.54 -25.98 -18.00
N GLY A 252 4.40 -26.59 -17.19
CA GLY A 252 5.84 -26.29 -17.12
C GLY A 252 6.49 -26.91 -15.88
N GLY A 253 7.83 -26.91 -15.79
CA GLY A 253 8.54 -27.37 -14.58
C GLY A 253 8.49 -28.88 -14.30
N GLY A 254 8.22 -29.71 -15.31
CA GLY A 254 8.22 -31.18 -15.21
C GLY A 254 6.83 -31.82 -15.06
N TRP A 255 5.80 -31.06 -14.66
CA TRP A 255 4.42 -31.55 -14.58
C TRP A 255 3.71 -31.58 -15.93
N GLN A 256 2.90 -32.61 -16.16
CA GLN A 256 1.93 -32.68 -17.25
C GLN A 256 0.52 -32.45 -16.70
N VAL A 257 -0.12 -31.36 -17.09
CA VAL A 257 -1.50 -31.04 -16.67
C VAL A 257 -2.50 -31.85 -17.49
N VAL A 258 -3.49 -32.49 -16.85
CA VAL A 258 -4.57 -33.25 -17.51
C VAL A 258 -5.49 -32.31 -18.28
N SER A 259 -6.00 -31.26 -17.64
CA SER A 259 -6.96 -30.30 -18.22
C SER A 259 -6.29 -29.19 -19.05
N ARG A 260 -5.79 -29.51 -20.26
CA ARG A 260 -5.05 -28.55 -21.12
C ARG A 260 -5.92 -27.57 -21.92
N ALA A 261 -7.19 -27.88 -22.13
CA ALA A 261 -8.11 -27.08 -22.94
C ALA A 261 -9.49 -27.01 -22.27
N PRO A 262 -10.25 -25.91 -22.48
CA PRO A 262 -11.61 -25.81 -21.97
C PRO A 262 -12.47 -27.00 -22.43
N GLY A 263 -12.93 -27.83 -21.49
CA GLY A 263 -13.76 -29.01 -21.75
C GLY A 263 -13.02 -30.36 -21.82
N GLN A 264 -11.68 -30.38 -21.88
CA GLN A 264 -10.91 -31.62 -21.72
C GLN A 264 -10.56 -31.78 -20.24
N VAL A 265 -11.13 -32.80 -19.61
CA VAL A 265 -11.02 -33.03 -18.15
C VAL A 265 -10.48 -34.42 -17.82
N HIS A 266 -10.11 -35.23 -18.81
CA HIS A 266 -9.46 -36.52 -18.60
C HIS A 266 -8.38 -36.81 -19.65
N ARG A 267 -7.54 -37.82 -19.37
CA ARG A 267 -6.56 -38.41 -20.28
C ARG A 267 -6.45 -39.90 -20.07
N LEU A 268 -6.46 -40.65 -21.18
CA LEU A 268 -6.10 -42.06 -21.18
C LEU A 268 -4.65 -42.21 -21.65
N LEU A 269 -3.80 -42.74 -20.77
CA LEU A 269 -2.38 -42.98 -21.01
C LEU A 269 -2.12 -44.46 -21.22
N ARG A 270 -1.27 -44.78 -22.20
CA ARG A 270 -0.73 -46.13 -22.42
C ARG A 270 0.75 -46.14 -22.09
N VAL A 271 1.15 -47.06 -21.22
CA VAL A 271 2.54 -47.31 -20.84
C VAL A 271 3.00 -48.58 -21.56
N ASP A 272 3.90 -48.42 -22.53
CA ASP A 272 4.46 -49.52 -23.31
C ASP A 272 5.87 -49.86 -22.80
N PHE A 273 6.05 -51.10 -22.37
CA PHE A 273 7.35 -51.62 -21.99
C PHE A 273 7.96 -52.42 -23.14
N ARG A 274 8.95 -51.83 -23.83
CA ARG A 274 9.68 -52.48 -24.93
C ARG A 274 11.08 -52.90 -24.49
N ASP A 275 11.72 -53.79 -25.24
CA ASP A 275 13.10 -54.22 -24.97
C ASP A 275 14.11 -53.06 -25.04
N GLN A 276 13.80 -52.02 -25.84
CA GLN A 276 14.65 -50.84 -26.06
C GLN A 276 14.32 -49.64 -25.17
N GLY A 277 13.32 -49.73 -24.29
CA GLY A 277 12.98 -48.61 -23.40
C GLY A 277 11.51 -48.57 -22.95
N LEU A 278 11.20 -47.53 -22.20
CA LEU A 278 9.86 -47.21 -21.71
C LEU A 278 9.27 -46.07 -22.56
N GLU A 279 8.04 -46.24 -23.04
CA GLU A 279 7.29 -45.19 -23.72
C GLU A 279 5.93 -44.99 -23.04
N VAL A 280 5.56 -43.73 -22.77
CA VAL A 280 4.21 -43.38 -22.31
C VAL A 280 3.56 -42.56 -23.41
N VAL A 281 2.36 -42.94 -23.86
CA VAL A 281 1.64 -42.31 -24.96
C VAL A 281 0.28 -41.84 -24.46
N ASP A 282 -0.08 -40.61 -24.79
CA ASP A 282 -1.46 -40.12 -24.67
C ASP A 282 -2.28 -40.74 -25.82
N VAL A 283 -3.26 -41.59 -25.48
CA VAL A 283 -4.03 -42.38 -26.45
C VAL A 283 -4.89 -41.49 -27.33
N GLU A 284 -5.44 -40.42 -26.77
CA GLU A 284 -6.29 -39.48 -27.50
C GLU A 284 -5.44 -38.59 -28.42
N ALA A 285 -4.32 -38.06 -27.91
CA ALA A 285 -3.45 -37.17 -28.68
C ALA A 285 -2.51 -37.91 -29.65
N GLY A 286 -2.30 -39.21 -29.47
CA GLY A 286 -1.39 -40.04 -30.24
C GLY A 286 0.09 -39.62 -30.12
N ARG A 287 0.47 -38.97 -29.01
CA ARG A 287 1.80 -38.38 -28.81
C ARG A 287 2.50 -38.94 -27.57
N PRO A 288 3.84 -39.13 -27.61
CA PRO A 288 4.60 -39.53 -26.44
C PRO A 288 4.57 -38.43 -25.38
N VAL A 289 4.42 -38.84 -24.13
CA VAL A 289 4.43 -37.98 -22.94
C VAL A 289 5.85 -37.95 -22.39
N PRO A 290 6.44 -36.76 -22.18
CA PRO A 290 7.83 -36.65 -21.73
C PRO A 290 8.00 -37.20 -20.30
N LEU A 291 9.09 -37.95 -20.10
CA LEU A 291 9.48 -38.54 -18.82
C LEU A 291 10.71 -37.84 -18.25
N LEU A 292 10.77 -37.70 -16.94
CA LEU A 292 11.94 -37.21 -16.22
C LEU A 292 12.92 -38.38 -16.07
N SER A 293 14.08 -38.31 -16.72
CA SER A 293 15.08 -39.40 -16.78
C SER A 293 16.50 -38.88 -16.53
N ARG A 294 17.41 -39.74 -16.04
CA ARG A 294 18.85 -39.46 -15.91
C ARG A 294 19.42 -39.01 -17.26
N GLY A 295 20.12 -37.88 -17.26
CA GLY A 295 20.58 -37.21 -18.48
C GLY A 295 21.43 -38.11 -19.39
N SER A 296 20.89 -38.44 -20.57
CA SER A 296 21.70 -38.74 -21.75
C SER A 296 22.18 -37.40 -22.32
N SER A 297 23.44 -37.06 -22.05
CA SER A 297 24.20 -36.13 -22.87
C SER A 297 24.30 -36.72 -24.29
N ALA A 298 23.38 -36.34 -25.17
CA ALA A 298 23.53 -36.53 -26.61
C ALA A 298 24.39 -35.39 -27.16
N SER A 299 25.41 -35.79 -27.90
CA SER A 299 26.55 -35.01 -28.37
C SER A 299 26.20 -33.82 -29.25
N VAL A 300 26.74 -32.66 -28.92
CA VAL A 300 27.42 -31.83 -29.92
C VAL A 300 28.91 -32.06 -29.73
N THR A 301 29.51 -32.66 -30.75
CA THR A 301 30.94 -32.84 -30.97
C THR A 301 31.72 -31.58 -30.59
N ALA A 302 32.79 -31.77 -29.80
CA ALA A 302 33.79 -30.75 -29.61
C ALA A 302 34.46 -30.43 -30.96
N PRO A 303 34.62 -29.14 -31.36
CA PRO A 303 35.74 -28.83 -32.22
C PRO A 303 37.02 -29.14 -31.42
N ALA A 304 38.00 -29.76 -32.08
CA ALA A 304 39.40 -29.82 -31.64
C ALA A 304 39.85 -28.42 -31.16
N PRO A 305 40.80 -28.32 -30.21
CA PRO A 305 40.89 -27.26 -29.22
C PRO A 305 41.15 -25.90 -29.86
N THR A 306 40.12 -25.30 -30.41
CA THR A 306 39.95 -23.88 -30.35
C THR A 306 39.63 -23.61 -28.90
N ASN A 307 40.29 -22.61 -28.32
CA ASN A 307 39.77 -21.90 -27.16
C ASN A 307 38.25 -21.97 -27.21
N ARG A 308 37.63 -22.85 -26.41
CA ARG A 308 36.39 -22.44 -25.78
C ARG A 308 36.90 -21.41 -24.81
N ASP A 309 37.09 -20.20 -25.33
CA ASP A 309 36.40 -19.05 -24.79
C ASP A 309 35.46 -19.63 -23.70
N ARG A 310 35.85 -19.51 -22.43
CA ARG A 310 35.42 -18.32 -21.72
C ARG A 310 34.33 -17.75 -22.62
N VAL A 311 33.05 -18.08 -22.43
CA VAL A 311 32.20 -16.88 -22.40
C VAL A 311 32.93 -16.17 -21.28
N PRO A 312 33.77 -15.15 -21.60
CA PRO A 312 34.19 -14.36 -20.49
C PRO A 312 32.80 -13.97 -19.94
N GLU A 313 32.60 -13.82 -18.64
CA GLU A 313 31.80 -12.62 -18.36
C GLU A 313 32.48 -11.56 -19.21
N GLU A 314 31.88 -11.18 -20.35
CA GLU A 314 32.47 -10.72 -21.61
C GLU A 314 33.41 -9.56 -21.41
N ASN A 315 34.51 -9.74 -20.67
CA ASN A 315 35.02 -8.68 -19.81
C ASN A 315 33.91 -7.71 -19.32
N ASP A 316 32.71 -8.22 -18.99
CA ASP A 316 31.52 -7.37 -19.00
C ASP A 316 31.40 -6.60 -17.69
N GLY A 317 32.44 -6.68 -16.85
CA GLY A 317 32.74 -5.66 -15.87
C GLY A 317 32.62 -4.27 -16.50
N ALA A 318 32.98 -4.07 -17.77
CA ALA A 318 32.73 -2.80 -18.46
C ALA A 318 31.23 -2.49 -18.65
N ALA A 319 30.39 -3.40 -19.17
CA ALA A 319 28.96 -3.12 -19.36
C ALA A 319 28.17 -3.12 -18.05
N LEU A 320 28.53 -3.98 -17.08
CA LEU A 320 27.96 -3.98 -15.74
C LEU A 320 28.27 -2.67 -15.01
N ILE A 321 29.52 -2.20 -15.08
CA ILE A 321 29.91 -0.89 -14.52
C ILE A 321 29.24 0.24 -15.30
N LYS A 322 29.10 0.12 -16.63
CA LYS A 322 28.36 1.10 -17.44
C LYS A 322 26.89 1.18 -17.02
N ASP A 323 26.23 0.04 -16.79
CA ASP A 323 24.85 0.02 -16.31
C ASP A 323 24.76 0.54 -14.86
N PHE A 324 25.72 0.23 -14.00
CA PHE A 324 25.83 0.89 -12.69
C PHE A 324 25.86 2.42 -12.84
N TYR A 325 26.71 2.97 -13.71
CA TYR A 325 26.77 4.41 -13.95
C TYR A 325 25.48 4.95 -14.58
N GLN A 326 24.82 4.19 -15.46
CA GLN A 326 23.51 4.56 -16.02
C GLN A 326 22.42 4.63 -14.94
N GLN A 327 22.42 3.71 -13.97
CA GLN A 327 21.49 3.81 -12.84
C GLN A 327 21.88 4.96 -11.90
N ALA A 328 23.18 5.17 -11.64
CA ALA A 328 23.67 6.23 -10.78
C ALA A 328 23.37 7.63 -11.35
N SER A 329 23.40 7.80 -12.67
CA SER A 329 23.09 9.08 -13.34
C SER A 329 21.63 9.50 -13.21
N THR A 330 20.73 8.60 -12.80
CA THR A 330 19.35 8.94 -12.46
C THR A 330 19.23 9.67 -11.12
N GLY A 331 20.24 9.55 -10.24
CA GLY A 331 20.18 10.04 -8.86
C GLY A 331 19.17 9.31 -7.96
N ARG A 332 18.65 8.15 -8.38
CA ARG A 332 17.60 7.41 -7.63
C ARG A 332 18.14 6.20 -6.87
N MET A 333 19.43 5.89 -6.95
CA MET A 333 20.00 4.67 -6.36
C MET A 333 20.06 4.72 -4.84
N VAL A 334 19.70 3.63 -4.19
CA VAL A 334 19.90 3.40 -2.75
C VAL A 334 21.21 2.63 -2.54
N LEU A 335 22.01 3.05 -1.56
CA LEU A 335 23.20 2.32 -1.11
C LEU A 335 22.88 1.58 0.19
N VAL A 336 23.28 0.31 0.28
CA VAL A 336 23.15 -0.52 1.47
C VAL A 336 24.53 -1.03 1.87
N LEU A 337 24.97 -0.66 3.06
CA LEU A 337 26.28 -1.03 3.60
C LEU A 337 26.08 -2.08 4.68
N VAL A 338 26.58 -3.28 4.41
CA VAL A 338 26.65 -4.36 5.40
C VAL A 338 28.06 -4.46 5.96
N SER A 339 29.07 -4.18 5.11
CA SER A 339 30.45 -3.95 5.51
C SER A 339 31.17 -3.07 4.48
N GLY A 340 32.22 -2.38 4.93
CA GLY A 340 32.83 -1.28 4.18
C GLY A 340 32.09 0.05 4.40
N PRO A 341 32.60 1.18 3.89
CA PRO A 341 33.62 1.29 2.86
C PRO A 341 35.07 1.31 3.39
N GLU A 342 35.31 0.96 4.65
CA GLU A 342 36.63 0.89 5.26
C GLU A 342 37.51 -0.19 4.59
N ALA A 343 38.83 -0.04 4.74
CA ALA A 343 39.77 -1.07 4.33
C ALA A 343 39.59 -2.34 5.19
N ASP A 344 39.92 -3.49 4.61
CA ASP A 344 39.88 -4.78 5.32
C ASP A 344 40.70 -4.70 6.63
N GLY A 345 40.09 -5.10 7.75
CA GLY A 345 40.69 -5.09 9.08
C GLY A 345 40.77 -3.72 9.78
N ALA A 346 40.22 -2.64 9.20
CA ALA A 346 40.30 -1.31 9.79
C ALA A 346 39.35 -1.09 11.00
N VAL A 347 38.19 -1.76 11.00
CA VAL A 347 37.17 -1.74 12.06
C VAL A 347 36.62 -3.14 12.29
N LEU A 348 36.09 -3.42 13.48
CA LEU A 348 35.37 -4.67 13.74
C LEU A 348 34.12 -4.75 12.86
N ARG A 349 33.86 -5.92 12.29
CA ARG A 349 32.70 -6.14 11.42
C ARG A 349 31.50 -6.66 12.20
N THR A 350 30.30 -6.51 11.63
CA THR A 350 29.05 -7.04 12.17
C THR A 350 29.09 -8.57 12.37
N ASP A 351 29.65 -9.33 11.42
CA ASP A 351 29.81 -10.78 11.56
C ASP A 351 30.84 -11.15 12.66
N GLU A 352 31.96 -10.42 12.72
CA GLU A 352 32.99 -10.64 13.75
C GLU A 352 32.50 -10.25 15.15
N LEU A 353 31.64 -9.23 15.23
CA LEU A 353 30.94 -8.85 16.45
C LEU A 353 30.01 -9.99 16.90
N ASN A 354 29.23 -10.58 16.00
CA ASN A 354 28.37 -11.71 16.32
C ASN A 354 29.17 -12.87 16.92
N GLU A 355 30.27 -13.27 16.29
CA GLU A 355 31.12 -14.35 16.83
C GLU A 355 31.72 -14.01 18.21
N ARG A 356 32.15 -12.76 18.43
CA ARG A 356 32.69 -12.33 19.73
C ARG A 356 31.63 -12.36 20.82
N LEU A 357 30.44 -11.86 20.54
CA LEU A 357 29.31 -11.90 21.47
C LEU A 357 28.88 -13.33 21.75
N ALA A 358 28.77 -14.18 20.72
CA ALA A 358 28.43 -15.59 20.88
C ALA A 358 29.42 -16.33 21.80
N ARG A 359 30.73 -16.09 21.65
CA ARG A 359 31.75 -16.66 22.57
C ARG A 359 31.59 -16.17 24.01
N LEU A 360 31.23 -14.91 24.20
CA LEU A 360 31.06 -14.32 25.53
C LEU A 360 29.79 -14.86 26.23
N VAL A 361 28.71 -15.03 25.47
CA VAL A 361 27.41 -15.49 25.98
C VAL A 361 27.39 -17.02 26.17
N TYR A 362 27.80 -17.77 25.14
CA TYR A 362 27.68 -19.24 25.13
C TYR A 362 28.97 -19.97 25.51
N GLY A 363 30.06 -19.26 25.81
CA GLY A 363 31.38 -19.83 26.10
C GLY A 363 32.11 -20.43 24.89
N SER A 364 31.44 -20.55 23.74
CA SER A 364 31.97 -21.06 22.46
C SER A 364 31.17 -20.47 21.29
N ILE A 365 31.59 -20.70 20.03
CA ILE A 365 30.78 -20.33 18.86
C ILE A 365 29.83 -21.51 18.55
N PRO A 366 28.50 -21.35 18.68
CA PRO A 366 27.55 -22.41 18.34
C PRO A 366 27.60 -22.76 16.84
N SER A 367 27.20 -23.99 16.49
CA SER A 367 27.07 -24.45 15.11
C SER A 367 25.66 -25.06 14.89
N PRO A 368 24.78 -24.41 14.10
CA PRO A 368 25.01 -23.15 13.39
C PRO A 368 25.14 -21.94 14.32
N LEU A 369 25.85 -20.90 13.87
CA LEU A 369 25.95 -19.62 14.58
C LEU A 369 24.57 -18.92 14.52
N PRO A 370 23.98 -18.50 15.67
CA PRO A 370 22.73 -17.75 15.68
C PRO A 370 22.85 -16.42 14.94
N SER A 371 21.72 -15.84 14.55
CA SER A 371 21.71 -14.51 13.94
C SER A 371 22.29 -13.47 14.91
N LEU A 372 22.82 -12.36 14.38
CA LEU A 372 23.32 -11.30 15.26
C LEU A 372 22.21 -10.75 16.17
N ALA A 373 20.96 -10.72 15.71
CA ALA A 373 19.82 -10.28 16.50
C ALA A 373 19.62 -11.15 17.75
N GLU A 374 19.59 -12.47 17.58
CA GLU A 374 19.43 -13.42 18.68
C GLU A 374 20.63 -13.36 19.64
N THR A 375 21.85 -13.34 19.11
CA THR A 375 23.06 -13.24 19.93
C THR A 375 23.11 -11.91 20.70
N TRP A 376 22.67 -10.80 20.09
CA TRP A 376 22.61 -9.50 20.73
C TRP A 376 21.57 -9.45 21.85
N ASP A 377 20.36 -9.99 21.60
CA ASP A 377 19.30 -10.06 22.61
C ASP A 377 19.77 -10.90 23.82
N ALA A 378 20.39 -12.06 23.59
CA ALA A 378 21.00 -12.85 24.66
C ALA A 378 22.16 -12.13 25.36
N ALA A 379 23.01 -11.41 24.61
CA ALA A 379 24.12 -10.64 25.18
C ALA A 379 23.65 -9.49 26.07
N ARG A 380 22.51 -8.86 25.78
CA ARG A 380 21.90 -7.82 26.62
C ARG A 380 21.39 -8.35 27.96
N GLU A 381 20.99 -9.62 28.01
CA GLU A 381 20.51 -10.27 29.23
C GLU A 381 21.66 -10.82 30.08
N GLU A 382 22.69 -11.39 29.44
CA GLU A 382 23.76 -12.12 30.13
C GLU A 382 25.03 -11.30 30.41
N LEU A 383 25.33 -10.25 29.62
CA LEU A 383 26.55 -9.46 29.77
C LEU A 383 26.30 -8.14 30.50
N SER A 384 27.34 -7.67 31.22
CA SER A 384 27.30 -6.33 31.82
C SER A 384 27.37 -5.22 30.75
N ALA A 385 26.79 -4.05 31.05
CA ALA A 385 26.82 -2.89 30.16
C ALA A 385 28.25 -2.51 29.72
N GLY A 386 29.24 -2.65 30.61
CA GLY A 386 30.65 -2.36 30.28
C GLY A 386 31.28 -3.36 29.31
N GLN A 387 30.89 -4.64 29.36
CA GLN A 387 31.35 -5.66 28.39
C GLN A 387 30.75 -5.38 27.00
N LEU A 388 29.48 -5.02 26.93
CA LEU A 388 28.82 -4.64 25.67
C LEU A 388 29.44 -3.37 25.08
N GLU A 389 29.67 -2.35 25.92
CA GLU A 389 30.33 -1.10 25.49
C GLU A 389 31.74 -1.36 24.96
N GLN A 390 32.47 -2.29 25.56
CA GLN A 390 33.80 -2.69 25.06
C GLN A 390 33.72 -3.32 23.66
N GLN A 391 32.73 -4.17 23.39
CA GLN A 391 32.57 -4.79 22.07
C GLN A 391 32.12 -3.77 21.02
N THR A 392 31.17 -2.89 21.34
CA THR A 392 30.69 -1.88 20.40
C THR A 392 31.71 -0.78 20.13
N LYS A 393 32.55 -0.42 21.09
CA LYS A 393 33.70 0.51 20.85
C LYS A 393 34.66 0.01 19.77
N ALA A 394 34.75 -1.30 19.55
CA ALA A 394 35.61 -1.86 18.51
C ALA A 394 35.06 -1.65 17.08
N LEU A 395 33.79 -1.23 16.93
CA LEU A 395 33.20 -0.85 15.64
C LEU A 395 33.65 0.55 15.18
N LEU A 396 34.22 1.36 16.09
CA LEU A 396 34.62 2.73 15.82
C LEU A 396 35.95 2.80 15.07
N CYS A 397 36.04 3.79 14.19
CA CYS A 397 37.28 4.11 13.49
C CYS A 397 38.39 4.46 14.50
N PRO A 398 39.61 3.92 14.32
CA PRO A 398 40.73 4.31 15.15
C PRO A 398 41.08 5.79 14.96
N PRO A 399 41.61 6.46 16.00
CA PRO A 399 42.04 7.85 15.91
C PRO A 399 43.01 8.06 14.74
N GLY A 400 42.72 9.02 13.86
CA GLY A 400 43.56 9.32 12.70
C GLY A 400 43.29 8.47 11.44
N ALA A 401 42.30 7.57 11.44
CA ALA A 401 41.87 6.83 10.24
C ALA A 401 41.59 7.78 9.06
N ASN A 402 41.93 7.41 7.83
CA ASN A 402 41.69 8.22 6.63
C ASN A 402 40.35 7.82 5.98
N PRO A 403 39.27 8.60 6.11
CA PRO A 403 37.94 8.23 5.61
C PRO A 403 37.79 8.50 4.10
N ARG A 404 38.86 8.35 3.29
CA ARG A 404 38.85 8.69 1.86
C ARG A 404 37.75 7.95 1.10
N ALA A 405 37.53 6.67 1.38
CA ALA A 405 36.47 5.88 0.74
C ALA A 405 35.08 6.38 1.13
N ALA A 406 34.84 6.64 2.43
CA ALA A 406 33.59 7.23 2.92
C ALA A 406 33.32 8.62 2.32
N HIS A 407 34.35 9.45 2.17
CA HIS A 407 34.23 10.75 1.51
C HIS A 407 33.76 10.64 0.05
N ARG A 408 34.27 9.64 -0.70
CA ARG A 408 33.81 9.35 -2.08
C ARG A 408 32.37 8.87 -2.12
N VAL A 409 32.00 8.00 -1.18
CA VAL A 409 30.62 7.53 -1.02
C VAL A 409 29.68 8.71 -0.76
N LEU A 410 30.01 9.60 0.19
CA LEU A 410 29.16 10.74 0.54
C LEU A 410 29.06 11.81 -0.56
N LYS A 411 30.02 11.88 -1.49
CA LYS A 411 29.97 12.80 -2.66
C LYS A 411 29.36 12.18 -3.92
N SER A 412 28.73 11.00 -3.80
CA SER A 412 28.09 10.29 -4.90
C SER A 412 26.55 10.42 -4.85
N PRO A 413 25.84 10.23 -5.98
CA PRO A 413 24.43 10.59 -6.12
C PRO A 413 23.48 9.53 -5.54
N TRP A 414 23.53 9.33 -4.23
CA TRP A 414 22.65 8.42 -3.52
C TRP A 414 21.33 9.07 -3.19
N TRP A 415 20.23 8.35 -3.42
CA TRP A 415 18.93 8.71 -2.87
C TRP A 415 18.98 8.69 -1.35
N ARG A 416 19.50 7.60 -0.78
CA ARG A 416 19.74 7.39 0.65
C ARG A 416 20.80 6.31 0.84
N ILE A 417 21.52 6.38 1.96
CA ILE A 417 22.47 5.37 2.40
C ILE A 417 21.89 4.69 3.65
N TYR A 418 21.71 3.37 3.62
CA TYR A 418 21.40 2.57 4.79
C TYR A 418 22.66 1.86 5.26
N ASP A 419 23.03 2.10 6.51
CA ASP A 419 24.25 1.60 7.12
C ASP A 419 23.92 0.60 8.24
N PHE A 420 24.27 -0.66 8.02
CA PHE A 420 24.12 -1.77 8.98
C PHE A 420 25.45 -2.12 9.67
N THR A 421 26.53 -1.39 9.38
CA THR A 421 27.88 -1.68 9.93
C THR A 421 28.00 -1.32 11.40
N GLY A 422 27.23 -0.32 11.85
CA GLY A 422 27.39 0.28 13.16
C GLY A 422 28.69 1.08 13.32
N SER A 423 29.44 1.34 12.24
CA SER A 423 30.67 2.15 12.31
C SER A 423 30.36 3.66 12.41
N ASP A 424 31.32 4.45 12.88
CA ASP A 424 31.25 5.92 12.88
C ASP A 424 31.98 6.54 11.67
N THR A 425 32.35 5.75 10.66
CA THR A 425 33.21 6.19 9.55
C THR A 425 32.64 7.39 8.80
N PHE A 426 31.31 7.43 8.58
CA PHE A 426 30.65 8.58 7.97
C PHE A 426 30.61 9.80 8.88
N ALA A 427 30.42 9.61 10.19
CA ALA A 427 30.49 10.71 11.15
C ALA A 427 31.90 11.32 11.19
N VAL A 428 32.94 10.49 11.17
CA VAL A 428 34.34 10.92 11.06
C VAL A 428 34.60 11.67 9.74
N ALA A 429 34.03 11.20 8.63
CA ALA A 429 34.16 11.88 7.33
C ALA A 429 33.50 13.28 7.33
N VAL A 430 32.27 13.38 7.84
CA VAL A 430 31.51 14.64 7.95
C VAL A 430 32.21 15.60 8.91
N GLY A 431 32.69 15.12 10.07
CA GLY A 431 33.39 15.95 11.04
C GLY A 431 34.72 16.54 10.54
N ARG A 432 35.32 15.96 9.50
CA ARG A 432 36.57 16.44 8.89
C ARG A 432 36.39 17.34 7.66
N ASP A 433 35.23 17.30 7.01
CA ASP A 433 34.92 18.13 5.84
C ASP A 433 33.62 18.92 6.11
N PRO A 434 33.72 20.20 6.50
CA PRO A 434 32.55 21.05 6.75
C PRO A 434 31.57 21.13 5.56
N GLN A 435 32.04 20.95 4.32
CA GLN A 435 31.15 20.97 3.14
C GLN A 435 30.21 19.74 3.10
N LEU A 436 30.63 18.62 3.69
CA LEU A 436 29.78 17.45 3.84
C LEU A 436 28.71 17.67 4.90
N ALA A 437 28.99 18.42 5.97
CA ALA A 437 28.00 18.72 7.01
C ALA A 437 26.80 19.50 6.47
N ASP A 438 27.00 20.33 5.43
CA ASP A 438 25.92 21.06 4.76
C ASP A 438 25.10 20.20 3.77
N THR A 439 25.61 19.02 3.39
CA THR A 439 25.07 18.19 2.30
C THR A 439 24.73 16.76 2.69
N VAL A 440 25.00 16.38 3.94
CA VAL A 440 24.75 15.05 4.50
C VAL A 440 24.05 15.19 5.85
N ALA A 441 22.96 14.45 6.05
CA ALA A 441 22.33 14.26 7.34
C ALA A 441 22.62 12.86 7.86
N LEU A 442 23.22 12.77 9.03
CA LEU A 442 23.37 11.52 9.76
C LEU A 442 22.10 11.30 10.58
N VAL A 443 21.55 10.09 10.53
CA VAL A 443 20.30 9.71 11.19
C VAL A 443 20.54 8.45 11.99
N ASN A 444 20.24 8.49 13.29
CA ASN A 444 20.25 7.30 14.12
C ASN A 444 18.91 6.56 13.98
N GLY A 445 18.89 5.44 13.24
CA GLY A 445 17.67 4.68 12.95
C GLY A 445 17.04 3.99 14.17
N VAL A 446 17.72 3.96 15.31
CA VAL A 446 17.22 3.42 16.59
C VAL A 446 16.41 4.47 17.37
N GLN A 447 16.74 5.76 17.21
CA GLN A 447 16.18 6.84 17.99
C GLN A 447 15.28 7.77 17.17
N GLU A 448 15.65 8.03 15.91
CA GLU A 448 14.96 8.98 15.04
C GLU A 448 13.96 8.26 14.13
N VAL A 449 12.74 8.76 14.03
CA VAL A 449 11.72 8.24 13.11
C VAL A 449 11.90 8.80 11.69
N PRO A 450 11.50 8.07 10.63
CA PRO A 450 11.48 8.61 9.27
C PRO A 450 10.58 9.85 9.17
N GLY A 451 11.20 10.99 8.82
CA GLY A 451 10.51 12.24 8.55
C GLY A 451 10.33 12.51 7.06
N LYS A 452 9.93 13.74 6.72
CA LYS A 452 10.05 14.20 5.33
C LYS A 452 11.52 14.18 4.96
N LYS A 453 11.86 13.48 3.87
CA LYS A 453 13.25 13.38 3.39
C LYS A 453 13.88 14.77 3.28
N LYS A 454 15.06 14.93 3.86
CA LYS A 454 15.81 16.18 3.79
C LYS A 454 16.41 16.35 2.39
N ASN A 455 16.63 17.60 1.97
CA ASN A 455 17.26 17.92 0.68
C ASN A 455 18.79 17.71 0.67
N VAL A 456 19.24 16.69 1.38
CA VAL A 456 20.64 16.29 1.59
C VAL A 456 20.70 14.76 1.54
N ILE A 457 21.89 14.18 1.44
CA ILE A 457 22.02 12.73 1.50
C ILE A 457 21.79 12.30 2.94
N GLU A 458 20.81 11.43 3.18
CA GLU A 458 20.59 10.83 4.49
C GLU A 458 21.41 9.55 4.60
N VAL A 459 22.20 9.45 5.67
CA VAL A 459 22.88 8.21 6.10
C VAL A 459 22.14 7.72 7.33
N VAL A 460 21.40 6.63 7.16
CA VAL A 460 20.60 6.02 8.24
C VAL A 460 21.37 4.86 8.82
N SER A 461 21.90 5.04 10.03
CA SER A 461 22.54 3.97 10.79
C SER A 461 21.46 3.09 11.41
N MET A 462 21.15 1.97 10.74
CA MET A 462 20.02 1.08 11.06
C MET A 462 20.16 0.38 12.42
N ASN A 463 21.41 0.18 12.86
CA ASN A 463 21.75 -0.40 14.16
C ASN A 463 22.20 0.66 15.17
N GLY A 464 22.18 1.95 14.80
CA GLY A 464 22.51 3.09 15.65
C GLY A 464 23.97 3.55 15.61
N THR A 465 24.32 4.54 16.45
CA THR A 465 25.62 5.24 16.48
C THR A 465 26.13 5.49 17.91
N VAL A 466 27.44 5.69 18.09
CA VAL A 466 28.03 6.05 19.39
C VAL A 466 27.81 7.51 19.74
N GLY A 467 27.41 7.76 21.00
CA GLY A 467 27.39 9.10 21.58
C GLY A 467 26.37 9.29 22.71
N GLU A 468 25.33 8.44 22.75
CA GLU A 468 24.23 8.55 23.71
C GLU A 468 23.95 7.19 24.38
N ALA A 469 23.43 7.20 25.61
CA ALA A 469 23.07 5.96 26.32
C ALA A 469 22.03 5.17 25.51
N GLY A 470 22.32 3.90 25.18
CA GLY A 470 21.45 3.09 24.30
C GLY A 470 21.63 3.33 22.80
N GLY A 471 22.77 3.89 22.37
CA GLY A 471 23.01 4.27 20.98
C GLY A 471 23.07 3.12 19.95
N TYR A 472 23.29 1.87 20.37
CA TYR A 472 23.26 0.70 19.48
C TYR A 472 22.15 -0.28 19.82
N ASP A 473 21.53 -0.82 18.79
CA ASP A 473 20.64 -1.97 18.90
C ASP A 473 20.73 -2.86 17.65
N PHE A 474 21.31 -4.05 17.81
CA PHE A 474 21.38 -5.08 16.78
C PHE A 474 20.31 -6.16 16.94
N GLY A 475 19.47 -6.05 17.97
CA GLY A 475 18.47 -7.05 18.35
C GLY A 475 17.32 -7.15 17.36
N THR A 476 16.38 -8.03 17.67
CA THR A 476 15.19 -8.26 16.85
C THR A 476 14.38 -6.97 16.71
N VAL A 477 14.11 -6.55 15.47
CA VAL A 477 13.34 -5.32 15.20
C VAL A 477 11.93 -5.46 15.78
N PRO A 478 11.50 -4.56 16.68
CA PRO A 478 10.18 -4.62 17.28
C PRO A 478 9.05 -4.56 16.25
N THR A 479 7.90 -5.16 16.56
CA THR A 479 6.73 -5.11 15.66
C THR A 479 5.83 -3.90 15.89
N GLN A 480 6.14 -3.04 16.88
CA GLN A 480 5.34 -1.88 17.22
C GLN A 480 5.39 -0.82 16.11
N ASP A 481 4.24 -0.24 15.76
CA ASP A 481 4.14 0.68 14.61
C ASP A 481 4.88 2.02 14.80
N SER A 482 5.06 2.47 16.04
CA SER A 482 5.81 3.69 16.37
C SER A 482 7.30 3.47 16.60
N ASP A 483 7.78 2.21 16.58
CA ASP A 483 9.20 1.93 16.79
C ASP A 483 10.05 2.50 15.64
N PRO A 484 11.08 3.32 15.92
CA PRO A 484 11.91 3.93 14.88
C PRO A 484 12.58 2.92 13.95
N ARG A 485 13.15 1.82 14.48
CA ARG A 485 13.84 0.80 13.66
C ARG A 485 12.86 0.10 12.73
N ASN A 486 11.67 -0.23 13.21
CA ASN A 486 10.62 -0.83 12.41
C ASN A 486 10.12 0.12 11.31
N LEU A 487 9.95 1.41 11.62
CA LEU A 487 9.59 2.42 10.63
C LEU A 487 10.67 2.56 9.54
N TRP A 488 11.94 2.63 9.92
CA TRP A 488 13.06 2.65 8.97
C TRP A 488 13.19 1.37 8.16
N ARG A 489 12.95 0.20 8.76
CA ARG A 489 12.90 -1.08 8.06
C ARG A 489 11.83 -1.07 6.97
N ARG A 490 10.61 -0.61 7.28
CA ARG A 490 9.52 -0.49 6.28
C ARG A 490 9.87 0.52 5.19
N GLN A 491 10.47 1.66 5.55
CA GLN A 491 10.94 2.66 4.59
C GLN A 491 11.99 2.04 3.64
N PHE A 492 12.99 1.35 4.20
CA PHE A 492 14.01 0.62 3.46
C PHE A 492 13.41 -0.38 2.47
N GLN A 493 12.47 -1.22 2.93
CA GLN A 493 11.77 -2.19 2.07
C GLN A 493 11.01 -1.50 0.93
N THR A 494 10.30 -0.41 1.24
CA THR A 494 9.54 0.38 0.25
C THR A 494 10.45 0.99 -0.81
N GLU A 495 11.57 1.58 -0.40
CA GLU A 495 12.51 2.20 -1.33
C GLU A 495 13.15 1.17 -2.25
N LEU A 496 13.48 -0.03 -1.75
CA LEU A 496 14.03 -1.11 -2.57
C LEU A 496 13.03 -1.69 -3.57
N LEU A 497 11.72 -1.52 -3.34
CA LEU A 497 10.69 -1.80 -4.34
C LEU A 497 10.64 -0.72 -5.42
N ASN A 498 10.97 0.52 -5.10
CA ASN A 498 10.79 1.68 -5.99
C ASN A 498 12.08 2.18 -6.65
N ARG A 499 13.25 1.63 -6.29
CA ARG A 499 14.56 2.18 -6.69
C ARG A 499 15.60 1.10 -7.01
N PRO A 500 16.57 1.40 -7.90
CA PRO A 500 17.76 0.57 -8.04
C PRO A 500 18.59 0.59 -6.74
N VAL A 501 19.29 -0.50 -6.46
CA VAL A 501 20.02 -0.68 -5.19
C VAL A 501 21.44 -1.20 -5.43
N LEU A 502 22.40 -0.73 -4.62
CA LEU A 502 23.76 -1.25 -4.53
C LEU A 502 24.01 -1.75 -3.11
N PHE A 503 24.34 -3.03 -2.96
CA PHE A 503 24.84 -3.59 -1.70
C PHE A 503 26.37 -3.58 -1.68
N MET A 504 26.97 -3.26 -0.53
CA MET A 504 28.40 -3.46 -0.28
C MET A 504 28.61 -4.44 0.87
N ALA A 505 29.44 -5.45 0.61
CA ALA A 505 29.89 -6.41 1.59
C ALA A 505 31.34 -6.84 1.30
N LEU A 506 32.15 -7.03 2.35
CA LEU A 506 33.52 -7.52 2.24
C LEU A 506 33.60 -9.02 2.01
N SER A 507 32.51 -9.75 2.26
CA SER A 507 32.41 -11.19 2.02
C SER A 507 31.04 -11.57 1.44
N PRO A 508 31.00 -12.43 0.41
CA PRO A 508 29.76 -12.97 -0.14
C PRO A 508 29.12 -14.04 0.78
N ASP A 509 29.88 -14.58 1.72
CA ASP A 509 29.43 -15.56 2.73
C ASP A 509 28.90 -14.90 4.01
N SER A 510 28.93 -13.56 4.10
CA SER A 510 28.53 -12.80 5.29
C SER A 510 27.09 -13.13 5.72
N PRO A 511 26.86 -13.66 6.94
CA PRO A 511 25.52 -13.84 7.48
C PRO A 511 24.74 -12.51 7.52
N ALA A 512 25.37 -11.42 7.97
CA ALA A 512 24.73 -10.11 8.00
C ALA A 512 24.26 -9.63 6.61
N LEU A 513 24.97 -9.99 5.54
CA LEU A 513 24.55 -9.67 4.17
C LEU A 513 23.26 -10.41 3.83
N TRP A 514 23.21 -11.70 4.13
CA TRP A 514 22.06 -12.53 3.82
C TRP A 514 20.86 -12.18 4.69
N ASP A 515 21.06 -11.84 5.96
CA ASP A 515 20.02 -11.30 6.84
C ASP A 515 19.45 -9.99 6.27
N THR A 516 20.33 -9.07 5.85
CA THR A 516 19.91 -7.79 5.25
C THR A 516 19.16 -8.01 3.93
N ILE A 517 19.60 -8.95 3.09
CA ILE A 517 18.88 -9.32 1.85
C ILE A 517 17.55 -10.00 2.18
N ALA A 518 17.47 -10.83 3.22
CA ALA A 518 16.24 -11.50 3.65
C ALA A 518 15.22 -10.54 4.24
N MET A 519 15.65 -9.41 4.82
CA MET A 519 14.75 -8.30 5.16
C MET A 519 14.04 -7.72 3.92
N THR A 520 14.50 -8.04 2.71
CA THR A 520 13.91 -7.61 1.44
C THR A 520 13.19 -8.78 0.75
N ASP A 521 12.18 -8.50 -0.07
CA ASP A 521 11.45 -9.52 -0.84
C ASP A 521 12.26 -10.08 -2.05
N ARG A 522 13.59 -9.98 -2.00
CA ARG A 522 14.47 -10.36 -3.11
C ARG A 522 14.77 -11.85 -3.20
N LEU A 523 14.68 -12.60 -2.09
CA LEU A 523 14.95 -14.06 -2.07
C LEU A 523 13.78 -14.91 -2.57
N SER A 524 12.57 -14.35 -2.60
CA SER A 524 11.32 -15.00 -3.01
C SER A 524 11.24 -15.36 -4.50
N GLY A 525 12.31 -15.16 -5.28
CA GLY A 525 12.42 -15.56 -6.70
C GLY A 525 11.70 -14.64 -7.69
N SER A 526 10.91 -13.69 -7.22
CA SER A 526 10.36 -12.61 -8.04
C SER A 526 11.42 -11.52 -8.25
N GLY A 527 12.34 -11.72 -9.20
CA GLY A 527 13.43 -10.78 -9.50
C GLY A 527 12.99 -9.31 -9.46
N GLY A 528 13.72 -8.46 -8.72
CA GLY A 528 13.28 -7.10 -8.40
C GLY A 528 12.89 -6.28 -9.63
N SER A 529 11.81 -5.50 -9.53
CA SER A 529 11.34 -4.61 -10.61
C SER A 529 12.33 -3.48 -10.93
N TYR A 530 13.36 -3.27 -10.10
CA TYR A 530 14.50 -2.41 -10.37
C TYR A 530 15.82 -3.15 -10.25
N PRO A 531 16.85 -2.73 -11.02
CA PRO A 531 18.13 -3.41 -11.01
C PRO A 531 18.80 -3.39 -9.63
N GLY A 532 19.32 -4.55 -9.22
CA GLY A 532 20.12 -4.70 -8.01
C GLY A 532 21.57 -5.01 -8.35
N PHE A 533 22.49 -4.43 -7.59
CA PHE A 533 23.93 -4.66 -7.69
C PHE A 533 24.49 -5.06 -6.33
N ILE A 534 25.58 -5.80 -6.34
CA ILE A 534 26.37 -6.08 -5.14
C ILE A 534 27.86 -5.93 -5.46
N VAL A 535 28.57 -5.20 -4.61
CA VAL A 535 30.02 -5.08 -4.62
C VAL A 535 30.56 -5.94 -3.48
N THR A 536 31.25 -7.01 -3.85
CA THR A 536 31.94 -7.91 -2.94
C THR A 536 33.09 -8.58 -3.69
N PRO A 537 34.18 -9.01 -3.01
CA PRO A 537 35.23 -9.80 -3.62
C PRO A 537 34.70 -11.08 -4.32
N ALA A 538 35.57 -11.76 -5.06
CA ALA A 538 35.22 -12.96 -5.83
C ALA A 538 34.42 -13.96 -4.96
N SER A 539 33.26 -14.38 -5.47
CA SER A 539 32.34 -15.28 -4.78
C SER A 539 32.65 -16.74 -5.06
N SER A 540 32.45 -17.59 -4.05
CA SER A 540 32.46 -19.05 -4.21
C SER A 540 31.40 -19.47 -5.24
N ASP A 541 31.61 -20.63 -5.88
CA ASP A 541 30.65 -21.17 -6.86
C ASP A 541 29.26 -21.42 -6.25
N ALA A 542 29.16 -21.57 -4.92
CA ALA A 542 27.91 -21.73 -4.19
C ALA A 542 27.12 -20.41 -3.99
N ASN A 543 27.79 -19.25 -3.88
CA ASN A 543 27.14 -17.96 -3.65
C ASN A 543 26.66 -17.27 -4.92
N ARG A 544 27.30 -17.55 -6.07
CA ARG A 544 26.90 -16.98 -7.36
C ARG A 544 25.44 -17.27 -7.71
N PRO A 545 24.92 -18.50 -7.58
CA PRO A 545 23.50 -18.79 -7.79
C PRO A 545 22.58 -18.07 -6.80
N ARG A 546 22.99 -17.96 -5.52
CA ARG A 546 22.20 -17.25 -4.48
C ARG A 546 22.05 -15.77 -4.79
N LEU A 547 23.13 -15.10 -5.20
CA LEU A 547 23.12 -13.68 -5.59
C LEU A 547 22.24 -13.47 -6.83
N ARG A 548 22.31 -14.38 -7.81
CA ARG A 548 21.43 -14.35 -9.00
C ARG A 548 19.96 -14.54 -8.63
N ARG A 549 19.65 -15.47 -7.72
CA ARG A 549 18.29 -15.70 -7.21
C ARG A 549 17.74 -14.48 -6.47
N ALA A 550 18.60 -13.75 -5.76
CA ALA A 550 18.29 -12.45 -5.15
C ALA A 550 18.14 -11.29 -6.17
N GLY A 551 18.34 -11.56 -7.47
CA GLY A 551 18.31 -10.53 -8.52
C GLY A 551 19.45 -9.51 -8.41
N LEU A 552 20.59 -9.88 -7.81
CA LEU A 552 21.76 -9.04 -7.64
C LEU A 552 22.82 -9.34 -8.69
N ARG A 553 23.34 -8.28 -9.31
CA ARG A 553 24.43 -8.36 -10.29
C ARG A 553 25.76 -8.07 -9.60
N HIS A 554 26.68 -9.02 -9.70
CA HIS A 554 27.90 -9.04 -8.89
C HIS A 554 29.04 -8.26 -9.55
N ILE A 555 29.42 -7.14 -8.93
CA ILE A 555 30.64 -6.38 -9.22
C ILE A 555 31.75 -6.98 -8.34
N GLN A 556 32.67 -7.72 -8.95
CA GLN A 556 33.76 -8.45 -8.27
C GLN A 556 34.89 -7.49 -7.85
N GLU A 557 34.65 -6.66 -6.84
CA GLU A 557 35.59 -5.70 -6.29
C GLU A 557 35.35 -5.57 -4.78
N ALA A 558 36.38 -5.26 -3.99
CA ALA A 558 36.17 -4.96 -2.57
C ALA A 558 35.46 -3.59 -2.42
N PRO A 559 34.55 -3.40 -1.44
CA PRO A 559 33.89 -2.12 -1.19
C PRO A 559 34.82 -0.90 -1.14
N PHE A 560 35.94 -0.99 -0.44
CA PHE A 560 36.95 0.07 -0.36
C PHE A 560 37.53 0.45 -1.74
N ASP A 561 37.87 -0.57 -2.54
CA ASP A 561 38.42 -0.40 -3.87
C ASP A 561 37.39 0.24 -4.82
N PHE A 562 36.16 -0.26 -4.79
CA PHE A 562 35.06 0.29 -5.57
C PHE A 562 34.81 1.76 -5.23
N ALA A 563 34.71 2.08 -3.93
CA ALA A 563 34.49 3.45 -3.47
C ALA A 563 35.63 4.39 -3.89
N THR A 564 36.88 3.95 -3.83
CA THR A 564 38.03 4.80 -4.16
C THR A 564 38.26 4.95 -5.66
N ARG A 565 37.98 3.92 -6.47
CA ARG A 565 38.23 3.89 -7.92
C ARG A 565 37.02 4.30 -8.76
N ARG A 566 35.81 3.86 -8.40
CA ARG A 566 34.60 3.99 -9.22
C ARG A 566 33.72 5.17 -8.82
N LEU A 567 33.70 5.54 -7.54
CA LEU A 567 32.92 6.67 -7.04
C LEU A 567 33.72 8.00 -7.06
N ASN A 568 34.39 8.30 -8.17
CA ASN A 568 35.16 9.53 -8.29
C ASN A 568 34.24 10.72 -8.65
N PRO A 569 34.09 11.77 -7.81
CA PRO A 569 33.22 12.93 -8.07
C PRO A 569 33.40 13.64 -9.42
N GLY A 570 34.53 13.44 -10.11
CA GLY A 570 34.76 13.99 -11.46
C GLY A 570 34.14 13.18 -12.60
N HIS A 571 33.53 12.03 -12.33
CA HIS A 571 32.93 11.17 -13.36
C HIS A 571 31.61 11.76 -13.88
N GLY A 572 31.45 11.89 -15.20
CA GLY A 572 30.32 12.59 -15.83
C GLY A 572 28.94 12.06 -15.38
N ASP A 573 28.76 10.74 -15.35
CA ASP A 573 27.49 10.12 -14.93
C ASP A 573 27.14 10.41 -13.47
N LEU A 574 28.13 10.49 -12.57
CA LEU A 574 27.88 10.80 -11.16
C LEU A 574 27.51 12.28 -10.97
N ILE A 575 28.12 13.17 -11.77
CA ILE A 575 27.76 14.60 -11.81
C ILE A 575 26.32 14.77 -12.32
N GLU A 576 25.94 14.03 -13.36
CA GLU A 576 24.57 14.02 -13.87
C GLU A 576 23.59 13.50 -12.83
N GLY A 577 23.95 12.42 -12.13
CA GLY A 577 23.18 11.88 -11.01
C GLY A 577 22.98 12.90 -9.90
N MET A 578 24.02 13.65 -9.52
CA MET A 578 23.91 14.68 -8.49
C MET A 578 23.02 15.84 -8.96
N ARG A 579 23.09 16.21 -10.25
CA ARG A 579 22.20 17.22 -10.83
C ARG A 579 20.76 16.74 -10.83
N SER A 580 20.50 15.50 -11.26
CA SER A 580 19.17 14.87 -11.26
C SER A 580 18.59 14.79 -9.85
N LEU A 581 19.36 14.30 -8.89
CA LEU A 581 18.98 14.26 -7.47
C LEU A 581 18.67 15.67 -6.94
N SER A 582 19.53 16.65 -7.25
CA SER A 582 19.31 18.05 -6.88
C SER A 582 18.09 18.65 -7.55
N GLN A 583 17.75 18.26 -8.78
CA GLN A 583 16.54 18.69 -9.49
C GLN A 583 15.28 18.04 -8.92
N SER A 584 15.32 16.75 -8.56
CA SER A 584 14.21 16.08 -7.86
C SER A 584 13.97 16.73 -6.49
N HIS A 585 15.03 16.95 -5.72
CA HIS A 585 14.97 17.69 -4.46
C HIS A 585 14.56 19.15 -4.68
N ALA A 586 14.98 19.81 -5.77
CA ALA A 586 14.58 21.17 -6.09
C ALA A 586 13.12 21.27 -6.54
N GLY A 587 12.58 20.23 -7.19
CA GLY A 587 11.15 20.06 -7.44
C GLY A 587 10.37 19.95 -6.14
N GLU A 588 10.91 19.24 -5.13
CA GLU A 588 10.38 19.25 -3.76
C GLU A 588 10.59 20.60 -3.02
N ARG A 589 11.69 21.32 -3.28
CA ARG A 589 12.01 22.66 -2.69
C ARG A 589 11.13 23.75 -3.23
N ARG A 590 10.83 23.71 -4.53
CA ARG A 590 9.85 24.60 -5.13
C ARG A 590 8.49 24.08 -4.75
N GLY A 591 8.15 24.27 -3.48
CA GLY A 591 6.75 24.48 -3.19
C GLY A 591 6.23 25.49 -4.20
N THR A 592 5.12 25.15 -4.86
CA THR A 592 4.61 25.92 -6.00
C THR A 592 4.13 27.28 -5.48
N GLY A 593 5.02 28.26 -5.42
CA GLY A 593 4.62 29.64 -5.12
C GLY A 593 3.86 30.25 -6.29
N ALA A 594 4.00 31.56 -6.47
CA ALA A 594 3.54 32.19 -7.70
C ALA A 594 4.52 31.87 -8.84
N VAL A 595 4.05 31.19 -9.89
CA VAL A 595 4.87 30.84 -11.07
C VAL A 595 4.45 31.69 -12.26
N GLN A 596 5.42 32.22 -13.02
CA GLN A 596 5.11 32.98 -14.22
C GLN A 596 4.51 32.05 -15.30
N VAL A 597 3.39 32.45 -15.91
CA VAL A 597 2.69 31.66 -16.93
C VAL A 597 3.60 31.33 -18.12
N ALA A 598 4.48 32.26 -18.50
CA ALA A 598 5.47 32.06 -19.56
C ALA A 598 6.33 30.79 -19.33
N SER A 599 6.70 30.51 -18.08
CA SER A 599 7.48 29.32 -17.72
C SER A 599 6.62 28.05 -17.72
N LEU A 600 5.32 28.16 -17.44
CA LEU A 600 4.39 27.03 -17.44
C LEU A 600 4.02 26.56 -18.84
N ILE A 601 4.14 27.43 -19.85
CA ILE A 601 3.85 27.13 -21.25
C ILE A 601 5.10 26.85 -22.10
N ALA A 602 6.30 27.05 -21.55
CA ALA A 602 7.55 26.75 -22.22
C ALA A 602 7.68 25.22 -22.40
N ASP A 603 7.78 24.77 -23.65
CA ASP A 603 7.92 23.36 -24.05
C ASP A 603 6.81 22.41 -23.53
N VAL A 604 5.57 22.89 -23.46
CA VAL A 604 4.44 22.05 -23.04
C VAL A 604 4.14 20.92 -24.04
N PRO A 605 3.93 19.68 -23.57
CA PRO A 605 3.44 18.60 -24.41
C PRO A 605 2.10 18.96 -25.04
N LYS A 606 1.81 18.40 -26.23
CA LYS A 606 0.50 18.60 -26.86
C LYS A 606 -0.61 18.09 -25.94
N GLY A 607 -1.61 18.96 -25.71
CA GLY A 607 -2.84 18.57 -25.06
C GLY A 607 -3.51 17.40 -25.75
N GLY A 608 -4.35 16.67 -25.02
CA GLY A 608 -4.71 15.30 -25.38
C GLY A 608 -6.17 14.96 -25.18
N ARG A 609 -6.53 13.79 -25.69
CA ARG A 609 -7.86 13.18 -25.55
C ARG A 609 -8.26 12.98 -24.08
N ALA A 610 -7.28 12.75 -23.20
CA ALA A 610 -7.45 12.52 -21.77
C ALA A 610 -8.19 13.66 -21.04
N PHE A 611 -7.96 14.93 -21.43
CA PHE A 611 -8.70 16.07 -20.88
C PHE A 611 -10.20 15.95 -21.18
N LEU A 612 -10.54 15.64 -22.44
CA LEU A 612 -11.93 15.49 -22.86
C LEU A 612 -12.62 14.24 -22.28
N GLU A 613 -11.84 13.27 -21.82
CA GLU A 613 -12.28 12.07 -21.11
C GLU A 613 -12.48 12.30 -19.60
N GLY A 614 -12.19 13.51 -19.09
CA GLY A 614 -12.40 13.89 -17.69
C GLY A 614 -11.13 13.92 -16.84
N SER A 615 -9.95 14.11 -17.45
CA SER A 615 -8.74 14.46 -16.71
C SER A 615 -8.66 15.97 -16.44
N GLU A 616 -7.88 16.40 -15.45
CA GLU A 616 -7.62 17.83 -15.23
C GLU A 616 -6.96 18.51 -16.44
N PRO A 617 -7.25 19.81 -16.67
CA PRO A 617 -6.62 20.56 -17.75
C PRO A 617 -5.10 20.69 -17.51
N THR A 618 -4.34 20.52 -18.59
CA THR A 618 -2.92 20.86 -18.67
C THR A 618 -2.74 22.15 -19.47
N TRP A 619 -1.60 22.84 -19.30
CA TRP A 619 -1.29 24.02 -20.13
C TRP A 619 -1.23 23.70 -21.63
N GLY A 620 -0.86 22.47 -22.00
CA GLY A 620 -0.92 21.97 -23.38
C GLY A 620 -2.34 21.92 -23.95
N ASP A 621 -3.36 21.62 -23.13
CA ASP A 621 -4.77 21.62 -23.57
C ASP A 621 -5.26 23.03 -23.93
N ILE A 622 -4.68 24.04 -23.28
CA ILE A 622 -4.99 25.46 -23.48
C ILE A 622 -4.25 25.99 -24.71
N VAL A 623 -2.92 25.87 -24.73
CA VAL A 623 -2.05 26.39 -25.80
C VAL A 623 -2.41 25.79 -27.18
N HIS A 624 -2.79 24.50 -27.21
CA HIS A 624 -3.12 23.80 -28.46
C HIS A 624 -4.61 23.77 -28.79
N ASN A 625 -5.44 24.57 -28.10
CA ASN A 625 -6.89 24.68 -28.34
C ASN A 625 -7.61 23.32 -28.34
N VAL A 626 -7.31 22.49 -27.34
CA VAL A 626 -8.06 21.26 -27.04
C VAL A 626 -9.27 21.60 -26.18
N ALA A 627 -9.08 22.45 -25.17
CA ALA A 627 -10.18 23.01 -24.40
C ALA A 627 -11.11 23.87 -25.28
N ALA A 628 -12.42 23.69 -25.11
CA ALA A 628 -13.40 24.51 -25.80
C ALA A 628 -13.35 25.95 -25.29
N ASP A 629 -13.51 26.92 -26.19
CA ASP A 629 -13.61 28.33 -25.82
C ASP A 629 -15.04 28.62 -25.34
N LEU A 630 -15.18 28.92 -24.05
CA LEU A 630 -16.47 29.17 -23.40
C LEU A 630 -16.64 30.67 -23.16
N SER A 631 -17.88 31.15 -23.22
CA SER A 631 -18.29 32.54 -22.96
C SER A 631 -17.85 33.04 -21.58
N MET A 632 -17.67 32.14 -20.61
CA MET A 632 -17.09 32.45 -19.31
C MET A 632 -15.67 33.04 -19.40
N VAL A 633 -14.87 32.63 -20.38
CA VAL A 633 -13.53 33.19 -20.60
C VAL A 633 -13.62 34.65 -21.02
N ASP A 634 -14.58 34.99 -21.89
CA ASP A 634 -14.83 36.36 -22.31
C ASP A 634 -15.41 37.22 -21.17
N ALA A 635 -16.25 36.64 -20.31
CA ALA A 635 -16.78 37.31 -19.14
C ALA A 635 -15.68 37.59 -18.09
N LEU A 636 -14.77 36.64 -17.85
CA LEU A 636 -13.58 36.85 -17.00
C LEU A 636 -12.69 37.96 -17.57
N ASP A 637 -12.41 37.89 -18.87
CA ASP A 637 -11.56 38.86 -19.55
C ASP A 637 -12.13 40.28 -19.46
N LYS A 638 -13.45 40.44 -19.64
CA LYS A 638 -14.15 41.72 -19.45
C LYS A 638 -14.13 42.20 -18.00
N ALA A 639 -14.40 41.30 -17.05
CA ALA A 639 -14.42 41.64 -15.63
C ALA A 639 -13.04 42.00 -15.09
N ALA A 640 -11.96 41.50 -15.70
CA ALA A 640 -10.58 41.79 -15.32
C ALA A 640 -10.04 43.11 -15.90
N GLN A 641 -10.80 43.81 -16.75
CA GLN A 641 -10.40 45.10 -17.30
C GLN A 641 -10.33 46.18 -16.22
N ARG A 642 -9.39 47.11 -16.39
CA ARG A 642 -9.26 48.28 -15.50
C ARG A 642 -10.52 49.14 -15.57
N ASP A 643 -10.91 49.68 -14.43
CA ASP A 643 -12.04 50.61 -14.33
C ASP A 643 -11.72 51.99 -14.96
N GLN A 644 -12.68 52.90 -14.93
CA GLN A 644 -12.53 54.26 -15.46
C GLN A 644 -11.43 55.08 -14.74
N SER A 645 -11.03 54.66 -13.54
CA SER A 645 -9.95 55.28 -12.75
C SER A 645 -8.59 54.63 -13.01
N GLY A 646 -8.53 53.66 -13.93
CA GLY A 646 -7.31 52.90 -14.25
C GLY A 646 -6.96 51.82 -13.23
N ARG A 647 -7.85 51.50 -12.27
CA ARG A 647 -7.60 50.48 -11.24
C ARG A 647 -8.03 49.10 -11.73
N ALA A 648 -7.17 48.12 -11.50
CA ALA A 648 -7.42 46.72 -11.82
C ALA A 648 -8.27 46.06 -10.72
N PRO A 649 -9.31 45.30 -11.06
CA PRO A 649 -10.23 44.73 -10.09
C PRO A 649 -9.74 43.42 -9.48
N ILE A 650 -10.44 42.99 -8.43
CA ILE A 650 -10.42 41.61 -7.94
C ILE A 650 -11.66 40.89 -8.47
N VAL A 651 -11.45 39.83 -9.25
CA VAL A 651 -12.51 39.01 -9.84
C VAL A 651 -12.52 37.64 -9.18
N LEU A 652 -13.70 37.20 -8.72
CA LEU A 652 -13.90 35.92 -8.07
C LEU A 652 -14.80 35.02 -8.92
N LEU A 653 -14.26 33.93 -9.44
CA LEU A 653 -15.01 32.91 -10.17
C LEU A 653 -15.55 31.85 -9.22
N LYS A 654 -16.86 31.87 -8.99
CA LYS A 654 -17.58 30.92 -8.15
C LYS A 654 -18.13 29.75 -8.98
N GLY A 655 -18.17 28.55 -8.40
CA GLY A 655 -18.93 27.43 -8.99
C GLY A 655 -18.68 26.08 -8.33
N SER A 656 -19.51 25.10 -8.69
CA SER A 656 -19.44 23.71 -8.19
C SER A 656 -18.20 22.95 -8.69
N ALA A 657 -17.90 21.80 -8.09
CA ALA A 657 -16.81 20.95 -8.56
C ALA A 657 -17.08 20.48 -10.00
N GLY A 658 -16.05 20.51 -10.87
CA GLY A 658 -16.20 20.12 -12.27
C GLY A 658 -16.88 21.14 -13.20
N SER A 659 -17.14 22.38 -12.74
CA SER A 659 -17.76 23.45 -13.56
C SER A 659 -16.82 24.12 -14.57
N GLY A 660 -15.55 23.71 -14.65
CA GLY A 660 -14.57 24.27 -15.60
C GLY A 660 -13.82 25.53 -15.13
N LYS A 661 -13.88 25.89 -13.83
CA LYS A 661 -13.19 27.06 -13.26
C LYS A 661 -11.70 27.13 -13.62
N THR A 662 -10.95 26.08 -13.29
CA THR A 662 -9.51 26.00 -13.58
C THR A 662 -9.24 26.19 -15.07
N THR A 663 -10.00 25.53 -15.95
CA THR A 663 -9.86 25.68 -17.40
C THR A 663 -10.11 27.12 -17.86
N ALA A 664 -11.17 27.77 -17.37
CA ALA A 664 -11.49 29.15 -17.71
C ALA A 664 -10.43 30.14 -17.19
N LEU A 665 -9.92 29.94 -15.97
CA LEU A 665 -8.80 30.69 -15.40
C LEU A 665 -7.53 30.54 -16.25
N MET A 666 -7.16 29.30 -16.62
CA MET A 666 -5.98 29.05 -17.46
C MET A 666 -6.10 29.66 -18.86
N GLN A 667 -7.28 29.58 -19.50
CA GLN A 667 -7.54 30.22 -20.79
C GLN A 667 -7.43 31.75 -20.69
N CYS A 668 -7.98 32.35 -19.62
CA CYS A 668 -7.89 33.78 -19.39
C CYS A 668 -6.43 34.22 -19.11
N ALA A 669 -5.70 33.49 -18.26
CA ALA A 669 -4.29 33.73 -17.98
C ALA A 669 -3.41 33.66 -19.24
N TYR A 670 -3.67 32.67 -20.10
CA TYR A 670 -2.99 32.55 -21.39
C TYR A 670 -3.30 33.74 -22.32
N ARG A 671 -4.54 34.22 -22.38
CA ARG A 671 -4.91 35.41 -23.16
C ARG A 671 -4.18 36.67 -22.68
N PHE A 672 -4.07 36.89 -21.37
CA PHE A 672 -3.29 37.99 -20.80
C PHE A 672 -1.80 37.88 -21.16
N HIS A 673 -1.24 36.67 -21.06
CA HIS A 673 0.16 36.44 -21.45
C HIS A 673 0.42 36.73 -22.94
N VAL A 674 -0.46 36.27 -23.84
CA VAL A 674 -0.35 36.53 -25.29
C VAL A 674 -0.46 38.02 -25.63
N ARG A 675 -1.15 38.81 -24.82
CA ARG A 675 -1.20 40.29 -24.93
C ARG A 675 0.07 40.99 -24.46
N GLY A 676 1.04 40.25 -23.94
CA GLY A 676 2.32 40.78 -23.45
C GLY A 676 2.31 41.14 -21.97
N GLU A 677 1.27 40.78 -21.21
CA GLU A 677 1.23 41.06 -19.78
C GLU A 677 2.12 40.08 -18.99
N LYS A 678 2.70 40.55 -17.89
CA LYS A 678 3.43 39.70 -16.95
C LYS A 678 2.41 39.02 -16.03
N VAL A 679 2.12 37.75 -16.31
CA VAL A 679 1.08 36.98 -15.62
C VAL A 679 1.69 35.92 -14.71
N TYR A 680 1.19 35.85 -13.47
CA TYR A 680 1.54 34.81 -12.51
C TYR A 680 0.35 33.90 -12.20
N TRP A 681 0.65 32.64 -11.96
CA TRP A 681 -0.27 31.58 -11.58
C TRP A 681 0.10 31.06 -10.20
N VAL A 682 -0.87 31.08 -9.29
CA VAL A 682 -0.82 30.41 -8.00
C VAL A 682 -1.68 29.16 -8.13
N ASP A 683 -1.03 28.01 -8.15
CA ASP A 683 -1.72 26.72 -8.19
C ASP A 683 -2.30 26.39 -6.81
N ARG A 684 -3.33 25.56 -6.77
CA ARG A 684 -3.90 25.03 -5.52
C ARG A 684 -2.90 24.18 -4.72
N ASP A 685 -1.80 23.78 -5.36
CA ASP A 685 -0.70 23.03 -4.74
C ASP A 685 0.30 23.90 -3.98
N ALA A 686 0.02 25.20 -3.90
CA ALA A 686 0.95 26.13 -3.32
C ALA A 686 1.34 25.74 -1.90
N SER A 687 2.60 25.38 -1.77
CA SER A 687 3.17 24.73 -0.58
C SER A 687 4.14 25.63 0.18
N VAL A 688 4.40 26.84 -0.33
CA VAL A 688 5.10 27.89 0.40
C VAL A 688 4.11 28.68 1.27
N PRO A 689 4.56 29.27 2.39
CA PRO A 689 3.70 30.11 3.22
C PRO A 689 3.09 31.25 2.41
N ARG A 690 1.86 31.65 2.77
CA ARG A 690 1.14 32.78 2.16
C ARG A 690 2.02 34.01 1.94
N ARG A 691 2.78 34.43 2.97
CA ARG A 691 3.67 35.60 2.90
C ARG A 691 4.69 35.47 1.79
N THR A 692 5.28 34.28 1.61
CA THR A 692 6.24 34.03 0.53
C THR A 692 5.59 34.17 -0.86
N ILE A 693 4.32 33.78 -1.03
CA ILE A 693 3.58 34.00 -2.28
C ILE A 693 3.36 35.50 -2.51
N GLU A 694 2.95 36.22 -1.46
CA GLU A 694 2.76 37.68 -1.50
C GLU A 694 4.07 38.38 -1.88
N ASP A 695 5.18 38.06 -1.21
CA ASP A 695 6.51 38.63 -1.47
C ASP A 695 6.95 38.37 -2.92
N GLN A 696 6.82 37.12 -3.42
CA GLN A 696 7.16 36.76 -4.80
C GLN A 696 6.40 37.57 -5.86
N VAL A 697 5.14 37.91 -5.59
CA VAL A 697 4.33 38.73 -6.49
C VAL A 697 4.65 40.21 -6.33
N LEU A 698 4.74 40.71 -5.09
CA LEU A 698 4.92 42.14 -4.79
C LEU A 698 6.30 42.67 -5.19
N GLU A 699 7.34 41.84 -5.15
CA GLU A 699 8.69 42.19 -5.61
C GLU A 699 8.77 42.35 -7.14
N GLN A 700 7.78 41.85 -7.87
CA GLN A 700 7.74 41.82 -9.32
C GLN A 700 6.68 42.80 -9.83
N HIS A 701 6.97 43.54 -10.91
CA HIS A 701 5.95 44.39 -11.55
C HIS A 701 4.98 43.50 -12.35
N VAL A 702 3.96 42.95 -11.68
CA VAL A 702 3.00 41.99 -12.21
C VAL A 702 1.78 42.70 -12.79
N GLY A 703 1.32 42.28 -13.98
CA GLY A 703 0.10 42.82 -14.59
C GLY A 703 -1.16 42.12 -14.09
N ALA A 704 -1.09 40.79 -13.93
CA ALA A 704 -2.18 39.98 -13.43
C ALA A 704 -1.71 38.75 -12.64
N VAL A 705 -2.48 38.37 -11.62
CA VAL A 705 -2.28 37.16 -10.81
C VAL A 705 -3.54 36.32 -10.86
N PHE A 706 -3.37 35.05 -11.19
CA PHE A 706 -4.43 34.05 -11.20
C PHE A 706 -4.24 33.10 -10.03
N VAL A 707 -5.29 32.86 -9.24
CA VAL A 707 -5.26 31.97 -8.07
C VAL A 707 -6.29 30.86 -8.24
N ASP A 708 -5.84 29.62 -8.45
CA ASP A 708 -6.74 28.48 -8.50
C ASP A 708 -7.06 27.98 -7.09
N ASP A 709 -8.36 27.78 -6.82
CA ASP A 709 -8.92 27.35 -5.53
C ASP A 709 -8.43 28.14 -4.30
N VAL A 710 -8.83 29.40 -4.19
CA VAL A 710 -8.45 30.29 -3.07
C VAL A 710 -8.90 29.80 -1.68
N ASP A 711 -9.79 28.80 -1.63
CA ASP A 711 -10.29 28.22 -0.38
C ASP A 711 -9.21 27.52 0.45
N MET A 712 -8.04 27.24 -0.15
CA MET A 712 -6.87 26.69 0.53
C MET A 712 -6.31 27.64 1.60
N PHE A 713 -6.52 28.96 1.46
CA PHE A 713 -6.05 29.97 2.42
C PHE A 713 -7.04 30.24 3.56
N GLY A 714 -8.17 29.53 3.59
CA GLY A 714 -9.17 29.64 4.66
C GLY A 714 -9.63 31.09 4.89
N GLY A 715 -9.84 31.47 6.15
CA GLY A 715 -10.29 32.81 6.52
C GLY A 715 -9.32 33.94 6.14
N GLN A 716 -8.11 33.62 5.70
CA GLN A 716 -7.12 34.61 5.26
C GLN A 716 -7.20 34.92 3.76
N ALA A 717 -7.98 34.17 2.98
CA ALA A 717 -8.10 34.31 1.53
C ALA A 717 -8.42 35.75 1.10
N ALA A 718 -9.42 36.39 1.72
CA ALA A 718 -9.81 37.75 1.37
C ALA A 718 -8.68 38.78 1.60
N SER A 719 -7.93 38.65 2.70
CA SER A 719 -6.77 39.52 2.98
C SER A 719 -5.66 39.31 1.95
N MET A 720 -5.37 38.06 1.58
CA MET A 720 -4.36 37.75 0.58
C MET A 720 -4.69 38.34 -0.78
N LEU A 721 -5.93 38.17 -1.26
CA LEU A 721 -6.35 38.73 -2.56
C LEU A 721 -6.26 40.26 -2.60
N LYS A 722 -6.59 40.94 -1.49
CA LYS A 722 -6.41 42.40 -1.36
C LYS A 722 -4.94 42.79 -1.43
N THR A 723 -4.07 42.08 -0.70
CA THR A 723 -2.61 42.33 -0.73
C THR A 723 -2.05 42.17 -2.15
N LEU A 724 -2.41 41.10 -2.86
CA LEU A 724 -1.95 40.85 -4.23
C LEU A 724 -2.45 41.90 -5.24
N ASN A 725 -3.63 42.48 -5.02
CA ASN A 725 -4.21 43.50 -5.90
C ASN A 725 -3.48 44.84 -5.80
N LYS A 726 -2.76 45.09 -4.69
CA LYS A 726 -1.93 46.28 -4.46
C LYS A 726 -2.68 47.57 -4.83
N ASP A 727 -3.82 47.78 -4.19
CA ASP A 727 -4.70 48.95 -4.39
C ASP A 727 -5.14 49.21 -5.84
N GLY A 728 -5.22 48.16 -6.66
CA GLY A 728 -5.65 48.22 -8.05
C GLY A 728 -4.50 48.36 -9.06
N GLU A 729 -3.25 48.17 -8.66
CA GLU A 729 -2.14 48.08 -9.61
C GLU A 729 -2.16 46.75 -10.38
N THR A 730 -2.57 45.65 -9.75
CA THR A 730 -2.52 44.29 -10.30
C THR A 730 -3.91 43.67 -10.40
N ALA A 731 -4.28 43.14 -11.57
CA ALA A 731 -5.55 42.40 -11.69
C ALA A 731 -5.45 41.06 -10.95
N VAL A 732 -6.40 40.75 -10.07
CA VAL A 732 -6.40 39.47 -9.33
C VAL A 732 -7.63 38.68 -9.70
N ILE A 733 -7.44 37.50 -10.29
CA ILE A 733 -8.52 36.61 -10.71
C ILE A 733 -8.41 35.31 -9.93
N ALA A 734 -9.37 35.02 -9.07
CA ALA A 734 -9.35 33.87 -8.18
C ALA A 734 -10.55 32.95 -8.41
N ALA A 735 -10.37 31.64 -8.26
CA ALA A 735 -11.47 30.67 -8.27
C ALA A 735 -11.84 30.24 -6.84
N ILE A 736 -13.14 30.05 -6.57
CA ILE A 736 -13.63 29.50 -5.31
C ILE A 736 -14.79 28.52 -5.53
N ARG A 737 -14.86 27.49 -4.70
CA ARG A 737 -16.03 26.60 -4.65
C ARG A 737 -17.25 27.30 -4.05
N THR A 738 -18.43 27.07 -4.62
CA THR A 738 -19.71 27.64 -4.13
C THR A 738 -19.92 27.40 -2.64
N THR A 739 -19.62 26.19 -2.15
CA THR A 739 -19.78 25.77 -0.75
C THR A 739 -18.80 26.41 0.22
N ARG A 740 -17.73 27.04 -0.28
CA ARG A 740 -16.66 27.65 0.53
C ARG A 740 -16.67 29.17 0.47
N HIS A 741 -17.61 29.77 -0.26
CA HIS A 741 -17.73 31.22 -0.35
C HIS A 741 -17.91 31.90 1.01
N SER A 742 -18.58 31.24 1.97
CA SER A 742 -18.78 31.74 3.34
C SER A 742 -17.50 31.84 4.17
N VAL A 743 -16.38 31.32 3.67
CA VAL A 743 -15.07 31.44 4.33
C VAL A 743 -14.45 32.82 4.09
N LEU A 744 -14.90 33.56 3.07
CA LEU A 744 -14.47 34.93 2.81
C LEU A 744 -15.14 35.91 3.77
N ASP A 745 -14.40 36.94 4.16
CA ASP A 745 -14.89 38.06 4.96
C ASP A 745 -16.13 38.71 4.30
N ALA A 746 -17.21 38.91 5.04
CA ALA A 746 -18.44 39.53 4.52
C ALA A 746 -18.25 40.97 4.03
N THR A 747 -17.17 41.65 4.44
CA THR A 747 -16.79 42.99 3.96
C THR A 747 -15.94 42.97 2.69
N PHE A 748 -15.60 41.78 2.18
CA PHE A 748 -14.89 41.62 0.93
C PHE A 748 -15.86 41.59 -0.25
N ASP A 749 -15.77 42.60 -1.11
CA ASP A 749 -16.69 42.80 -2.24
C ASP A 749 -15.95 42.71 -3.59
N PRO A 750 -15.60 41.49 -4.06
CA PRO A 750 -15.01 41.29 -5.38
C PRO A 750 -16.07 41.24 -6.49
N ILE A 751 -15.67 41.50 -7.73
CA ILE A 751 -16.52 41.23 -8.89
C ILE A 751 -16.73 39.71 -8.98
N THR A 752 -17.94 39.24 -8.68
CA THR A 752 -18.22 37.80 -8.61
C THR A 752 -18.88 37.30 -9.88
N LEU A 753 -18.28 36.29 -10.50
CA LEU A 753 -18.83 35.58 -11.66
C LEU A 753 -19.18 34.14 -11.30
N ARG A 754 -20.11 33.55 -12.05
CA ARG A 754 -20.66 32.22 -11.78
C ARG A 754 -20.41 31.25 -12.93
N SER A 755 -19.53 30.30 -12.71
CA SER A 755 -19.26 29.19 -13.65
C SER A 755 -20.30 28.07 -13.62
N ASP A 756 -21.26 28.13 -12.69
CA ASP A 756 -22.37 27.19 -12.57
C ASP A 756 -23.62 27.63 -13.37
N GLU A 757 -23.54 28.74 -14.09
CA GLU A 757 -24.61 29.17 -15.00
C GLU A 757 -24.73 28.22 -16.21
N PRO A 758 -25.95 28.03 -16.74
CA PRO A 758 -26.16 27.19 -17.93
C PRO A 758 -25.32 27.67 -19.12
N LEU A 759 -24.66 26.72 -19.79
CA LEU A 759 -23.86 27.01 -20.99
C LEU A 759 -24.73 27.55 -22.13
N THR A 760 -24.22 28.55 -22.85
CA THR A 760 -24.90 29.12 -24.01
C THR A 760 -24.87 28.18 -25.20
N ASP A 761 -25.73 28.42 -26.20
CA ASP A 761 -25.72 27.66 -27.46
C ASP A 761 -24.38 27.73 -28.19
N ALA A 762 -23.67 28.86 -28.06
CA ALA A 762 -22.34 29.03 -28.61
C ALA A 762 -21.33 28.12 -27.89
N ASP A 763 -21.39 28.07 -26.56
CA ASP A 763 -20.54 27.21 -25.73
C ASP A 763 -20.73 25.73 -26.04
N LEU A 764 -21.99 25.29 -26.13
CA LEU A 764 -22.34 23.91 -26.47
C LEU A 764 -21.86 23.56 -27.88
N LYS A 765 -21.97 24.46 -28.86
CA LYS A 765 -21.42 24.26 -30.21
C LYS A 765 -19.90 24.13 -30.19
N ASN A 766 -19.20 24.97 -29.43
CA ASN A 766 -17.75 24.92 -29.28
C ASN A 766 -17.30 23.61 -28.62
N LEU A 767 -18.02 23.14 -27.61
CA LEU A 767 -17.74 21.87 -26.94
C LEU A 767 -17.97 20.67 -27.87
N ILE A 768 -19.08 20.65 -28.63
CA ILE A 768 -19.34 19.61 -29.64
C ILE A 768 -18.24 19.62 -30.73
N LYS A 769 -17.76 20.80 -31.14
CA LYS A 769 -16.66 20.94 -32.10
C LYS A 769 -15.36 20.37 -31.55
N ALA A 770 -15.02 20.65 -30.29
CA ALA A 770 -13.84 20.10 -29.62
C ALA A 770 -13.91 18.56 -29.52
N LEU A 771 -15.05 18.02 -29.07
CA LEU A 771 -15.29 16.57 -29.01
C LEU A 771 -15.21 15.92 -30.39
N ARG A 772 -15.79 16.53 -31.42
CA ARG A 772 -15.73 16.03 -32.80
C ARG A 772 -14.30 15.99 -33.34
N LYS A 773 -13.51 17.04 -33.11
CA LYS A 773 -12.11 17.15 -33.56
C LYS A 773 -11.26 16.00 -33.01
N GLN A 774 -11.58 15.51 -31.80
CA GLN A 774 -10.88 14.42 -31.13
C GLN A 774 -11.57 13.05 -31.28
N GLY A 775 -12.60 12.94 -32.12
CA GLY A 775 -13.33 11.68 -32.36
C GLY A 775 -14.24 11.22 -31.21
N LEU A 776 -14.51 12.08 -30.24
CA LEU A 776 -15.16 11.80 -28.95
C LEU A 776 -16.66 12.11 -28.89
N LEU A 777 -17.37 12.06 -30.03
CA LEU A 777 -18.81 12.36 -30.04
C LEU A 777 -19.68 11.33 -29.30
N GLY A 778 -19.17 10.12 -29.04
CA GLY A 778 -19.86 9.04 -28.32
C GLY A 778 -21.37 8.96 -28.60
N GLU A 779 -22.20 9.19 -27.57
CA GLU A 779 -23.67 9.12 -27.69
C GLU A 779 -24.26 10.14 -28.67
N LEU A 780 -23.63 11.30 -28.85
CA LEU A 780 -24.09 12.34 -29.79
C LEU A 780 -23.98 11.91 -31.25
N LYS A 781 -23.26 10.80 -31.57
CA LYS A 781 -23.26 10.20 -32.92
C LYS A 781 -24.65 9.70 -33.31
N LYS A 782 -25.50 9.30 -32.35
CA LYS A 782 -26.88 8.84 -32.58
C LYS A 782 -27.73 9.92 -33.26
N HIS A 783 -27.45 11.19 -32.97
CA HIS A 783 -28.13 12.32 -33.59
C HIS A 783 -27.43 12.72 -34.89
N ARG A 784 -28.14 12.65 -36.03
CA ARG A 784 -27.59 13.01 -37.34
C ARG A 784 -27.63 14.53 -37.60
N LEU A 785 -28.65 15.21 -37.08
CA LEU A 785 -28.87 16.64 -37.33
C LEU A 785 -28.15 17.52 -36.27
N PRO A 786 -27.52 18.64 -36.65
CA PRO A 786 -26.81 19.53 -35.72
C PRO A 786 -27.66 20.05 -34.57
N HIS A 787 -28.93 20.42 -34.82
CA HIS A 787 -29.84 20.93 -33.77
C HIS A 787 -30.21 19.84 -32.76
N GLN A 788 -30.34 18.58 -33.19
CA GLN A 788 -30.62 17.45 -32.29
C GLN A 788 -29.44 17.18 -31.37
N ARG A 789 -28.20 17.26 -31.89
CA ARG A 789 -26.97 17.18 -31.07
C ARG A 789 -26.91 18.30 -30.05
N LEU A 790 -27.25 19.53 -30.45
CA LEU A 790 -27.24 20.69 -29.58
C LEU A 790 -28.25 20.54 -28.44
N ASN A 791 -29.48 20.11 -28.74
CA ASN A 791 -30.52 19.88 -27.74
C ASN A 791 -30.15 18.75 -26.79
N ALA A 792 -29.63 17.63 -27.31
CA ALA A 792 -29.14 16.53 -26.47
C ALA A 792 -27.99 16.97 -25.55
N MET A 793 -27.03 17.74 -26.09
CA MET A 793 -25.93 18.28 -25.30
C MET A 793 -26.41 19.23 -24.21
N ARG A 794 -27.43 20.06 -24.49
CA ARG A 794 -28.02 20.96 -23.49
C ARG A 794 -28.57 20.18 -22.30
N THR A 795 -29.39 19.16 -22.56
CA THR A 795 -29.96 18.30 -21.52
C THR A 795 -28.89 17.59 -20.70
N ILE A 796 -27.82 17.12 -21.34
CA ILE A 796 -26.70 16.45 -20.66
C ILE A 796 -25.91 17.44 -19.78
N CYS A 797 -25.71 18.68 -20.26
CA CYS A 797 -24.97 19.73 -19.55
C CYS A 797 -25.68 20.30 -18.30
N GLU A 798 -26.98 20.08 -18.14
CA GLU A 798 -27.72 20.47 -16.91
C GLU A 798 -27.12 19.84 -15.65
N ARG A 799 -26.43 18.70 -15.79
CA ARG A 799 -25.76 17.99 -14.68
C ARG A 799 -24.32 18.46 -14.42
N GLY A 800 -23.86 19.51 -15.10
CA GLY A 800 -22.52 20.08 -14.98
C GLY A 800 -21.56 19.63 -16.08
N LEU A 801 -20.59 20.49 -16.40
CA LEU A 801 -19.70 20.34 -17.55
C LEU A 801 -18.90 19.03 -17.55
N LEU A 802 -18.25 18.69 -16.43
CA LEU A 802 -17.50 17.43 -16.32
C LEU A 802 -18.39 16.20 -16.51
N ALA A 803 -19.52 16.16 -15.80
CA ALA A 803 -20.46 15.05 -15.88
C ALA A 803 -20.98 14.88 -17.32
N ALA A 804 -21.20 16.00 -18.01
CA ALA A 804 -21.61 16.00 -19.39
C ALA A 804 -20.57 15.42 -20.34
N MET A 805 -19.30 15.81 -20.19
CA MET A 805 -18.20 15.25 -20.99
C MET A 805 -18.10 13.73 -20.78
N ILE A 806 -18.13 13.28 -19.52
CA ILE A 806 -18.09 11.84 -19.20
C ILE A 806 -19.30 11.10 -19.78
N LYS A 807 -20.51 11.66 -19.68
CA LYS A 807 -21.72 11.05 -20.25
C LYS A 807 -21.63 10.92 -21.76
N VAL A 808 -21.21 11.98 -22.46
CA VAL A 808 -21.08 11.95 -23.91
C VAL A 808 -20.05 10.92 -24.37
N VAL A 809 -18.90 10.85 -23.69
CA VAL A 809 -17.79 9.98 -24.09
C VAL A 809 -18.05 8.51 -23.73
N THR A 810 -18.60 8.25 -22.54
CA THR A 810 -18.72 6.88 -21.98
C THR A 810 -20.12 6.28 -22.09
N GLY A 811 -21.16 7.11 -22.30
CA GLY A 811 -22.57 6.72 -22.25
C GLY A 811 -23.15 6.52 -20.85
N LYS A 812 -22.31 6.55 -19.81
CA LYS A 812 -22.72 6.38 -18.41
C LYS A 812 -22.86 7.71 -17.69
N ASP A 813 -23.76 7.78 -16.71
CA ASP A 813 -23.83 8.95 -15.83
C ASP A 813 -22.55 9.04 -14.98
N PHE A 814 -22.17 10.24 -14.55
CA PHE A 814 -20.91 10.49 -13.84
C PHE A 814 -20.70 9.58 -12.63
N GLU A 815 -21.69 9.54 -11.72
CA GLU A 815 -21.62 8.71 -10.51
C GLU A 815 -21.60 7.21 -10.83
N GLU A 816 -22.36 6.79 -11.83
CA GLU A 816 -22.38 5.39 -12.29
C GLU A 816 -21.02 4.98 -12.87
N LYS A 817 -20.39 5.88 -13.64
CA LYS A 817 -19.06 5.66 -14.19
C LYS A 817 -18.01 5.55 -13.08
N VAL A 818 -18.02 6.45 -12.10
CA VAL A 818 -17.10 6.44 -10.95
C VAL A 818 -17.27 5.16 -10.13
N ARG A 819 -18.52 4.78 -9.81
CA ARG A 819 -18.82 3.55 -9.07
C ARG A 819 -18.39 2.30 -9.83
N SER A 820 -18.71 2.23 -11.12
CA SER A 820 -18.34 1.12 -12.01
C SER A 820 -16.83 0.95 -12.13
N GLU A 821 -16.07 2.05 -12.23
CA GLU A 821 -14.60 1.98 -12.24
C GLU A 821 -14.07 1.44 -10.93
N PHE A 822 -14.55 1.95 -9.80
CA PHE A 822 -14.10 1.49 -8.48
C PHE A 822 -14.40 0.01 -8.23
N GLN A 823 -15.59 -0.47 -8.61
CA GLN A 823 -16.00 -1.86 -8.40
C GLN A 823 -15.21 -2.87 -9.25
N GLN A 824 -14.67 -2.45 -10.40
CA GLN A 824 -13.88 -3.30 -11.30
C GLN A 824 -12.43 -3.48 -10.85
N LEU A 825 -11.96 -2.68 -9.89
CA LEU A 825 -10.61 -2.78 -9.34
C LEU A 825 -10.46 -4.03 -8.46
N GLY A 826 -9.25 -4.60 -8.37
CA GLY A 826 -8.90 -5.61 -7.37
C GLY A 826 -8.77 -5.01 -5.96
N SER A 827 -8.52 -5.84 -4.96
CA SER A 827 -8.47 -5.41 -3.55
C SER A 827 -7.37 -4.37 -3.29
N GLU A 828 -6.14 -4.65 -3.75
CA GLU A 828 -5.00 -3.74 -3.61
C GLU A 828 -5.19 -2.44 -4.41
N GLU A 829 -5.69 -2.53 -5.65
CA GLU A 829 -6.01 -1.33 -6.43
C GLU A 829 -7.07 -0.47 -5.75
N ARG A 830 -8.13 -1.09 -5.20
CA ARG A 830 -9.17 -0.36 -4.47
C ARG A 830 -8.61 0.32 -3.22
N ALA A 831 -7.75 -0.35 -2.46
CA ALA A 831 -7.16 0.21 -1.25
C ALA A 831 -6.26 1.41 -1.58
N ALA A 832 -5.39 1.28 -2.58
CA ALA A 832 -4.54 2.38 -3.04
C ALA A 832 -5.37 3.55 -3.60
N TYR A 833 -6.33 3.27 -4.47
CA TYR A 833 -7.17 4.31 -5.07
C TYR A 833 -8.04 5.03 -4.03
N ALA A 834 -8.66 4.29 -3.09
CA ALA A 834 -9.44 4.88 -2.00
C ALA A 834 -8.59 5.79 -1.11
N THR A 835 -7.33 5.40 -0.83
CA THR A 835 -6.38 6.22 -0.06
C THR A 835 -6.08 7.53 -0.78
N VAL A 836 -5.75 7.49 -2.08
CA VAL A 836 -5.52 8.71 -2.88
C VAL A 836 -6.79 9.57 -2.96
N CYS A 837 -7.97 8.98 -3.17
CA CYS A 837 -9.23 9.72 -3.20
C CYS A 837 -9.52 10.43 -1.89
N LEU A 838 -9.29 9.77 -0.75
CA LEU A 838 -9.48 10.39 0.56
C LEU A 838 -8.47 11.52 0.79
N PHE A 839 -7.21 11.32 0.37
CA PHE A 839 -6.15 12.33 0.46
C PHE A 839 -6.42 13.58 -0.40
N GLU A 840 -7.03 13.41 -1.57
CA GLU A 840 -7.35 14.54 -2.45
C GLU A 840 -8.71 15.19 -2.17
N SER A 841 -9.59 14.47 -1.49
CA SER A 841 -10.94 14.96 -1.28
C SER A 841 -10.92 16.27 -0.50
N ALA A 842 -11.79 17.18 -0.94
CA ALA A 842 -12.03 18.45 -0.28
C ALA A 842 -12.61 18.34 1.13
N LEU A 843 -13.14 17.15 1.46
CA LEU A 843 -13.66 16.81 2.77
C LEU A 843 -12.54 16.58 3.80
N VAL A 844 -11.39 16.04 3.37
CA VAL A 844 -10.37 15.52 4.30
C VAL A 844 -9.10 16.37 4.28
N TYR A 845 -8.29 16.25 3.24
CA TYR A 845 -6.91 16.75 3.22
C TYR A 845 -6.69 17.93 2.28
N LYS A 846 -7.46 18.03 1.19
CA LYS A 846 -7.29 19.04 0.12
C LYS A 846 -5.89 19.08 -0.50
N GLN A 847 -5.06 18.05 -0.32
CA GLN A 847 -3.73 17.98 -0.93
C GLN A 847 -3.85 17.40 -2.33
N ARG A 848 -2.92 17.73 -3.24
CA ARG A 848 -2.88 17.10 -4.56
C ARG A 848 -1.82 16.01 -4.57
N GLY A 849 -2.31 14.79 -4.72
CA GLY A 849 -1.51 13.58 -4.72
C GLY A 849 -0.79 13.31 -3.41
N ILE A 850 -0.16 12.16 -3.39
CA ILE A 850 0.61 11.61 -2.27
C ILE A 850 1.93 11.08 -2.83
N ASP A 851 3.00 11.11 -2.03
CA ASP A 851 4.23 10.42 -2.42
C ASP A 851 3.95 8.92 -2.64
N GLU A 852 4.52 8.34 -3.70
CA GLU A 852 4.25 6.93 -4.03
C GLU A 852 4.75 5.99 -2.93
N GLU A 853 5.87 6.30 -2.26
CA GLU A 853 6.40 5.51 -1.15
C GLU A 853 5.48 5.61 0.08
N ASP A 854 5.04 6.83 0.41
CA ASP A 854 4.06 7.03 1.50
C ASP A 854 2.76 6.28 1.23
N LEU A 855 2.25 6.32 -0.01
CA LEU A 855 1.05 5.58 -0.40
C LEU A 855 1.20 4.07 -0.15
N LEU A 856 2.34 3.48 -0.56
CA LEU A 856 2.61 2.06 -0.34
C LEU A 856 2.66 1.72 1.15
N LEU A 857 3.32 2.56 1.95
CA LEU A 857 3.44 2.39 3.40
C LEU A 857 2.09 2.51 4.12
N ILE A 858 1.25 3.46 3.69
CA ILE A 858 -0.10 3.63 4.25
C ILE A 858 -0.96 2.42 3.92
N VAL A 859 -1.03 2.02 2.64
CA VAL A 859 -1.91 0.93 2.21
C VAL A 859 -1.50 -0.41 2.80
N ALA A 860 -0.20 -0.60 3.08
CA ALA A 860 0.30 -1.79 3.76
C ALA A 860 -0.16 -1.93 5.22
N GLY A 861 -0.74 -0.88 5.83
CA GLY A 861 -1.44 -0.97 7.12
C GLY A 861 -0.55 -1.43 8.28
N GLY A 862 0.70 -0.98 8.32
CA GLY A 862 1.69 -1.38 9.32
C GLY A 862 2.50 -2.64 8.96
N LYS A 863 2.30 -3.20 7.76
CA LYS A 863 3.15 -4.25 7.20
C LYS A 863 4.18 -3.67 6.23
N ALA A 864 5.14 -4.48 5.84
CA ALA A 864 6.00 -4.19 4.69
C ALA A 864 5.15 -4.14 3.42
N PRO A 865 5.30 -3.13 2.53
CA PRO A 865 4.62 -3.16 1.26
C PRO A 865 5.11 -4.31 0.39
N THR A 866 4.22 -4.85 -0.44
CA THR A 866 4.52 -5.96 -1.34
C THR A 866 4.74 -5.47 -2.77
N ARG A 867 5.36 -6.31 -3.59
CA ARG A 867 5.47 -6.06 -5.03
C ARG A 867 4.10 -5.98 -5.71
N SER A 868 3.15 -6.84 -5.33
CA SER A 868 1.79 -6.86 -5.87
C SER A 868 1.11 -5.50 -5.71
N LEU A 869 1.24 -4.89 -4.54
CA LEU A 869 0.69 -3.58 -4.24
C LEU A 869 1.31 -2.48 -5.11
N ARG A 870 2.64 -2.51 -5.32
CA ARG A 870 3.32 -1.58 -6.24
C ARG A 870 2.83 -1.75 -7.68
N GLU A 871 2.66 -2.99 -8.13
CA GLU A 871 2.12 -3.28 -9.45
C GLU A 871 0.66 -2.83 -9.57
N ALA A 872 -0.14 -2.93 -8.51
CA ALA A 872 -1.50 -2.39 -8.45
C ALA A 872 -1.51 -0.87 -8.65
N VAL A 873 -0.63 -0.13 -7.97
CA VAL A 873 -0.45 1.32 -8.22
C VAL A 873 -0.03 1.60 -9.67
N SER A 874 0.89 0.82 -10.22
CA SER A 874 1.34 0.97 -11.60
C SER A 874 0.23 0.66 -12.62
N ARG A 875 -0.64 -0.33 -12.35
CA ARG A 875 -1.84 -0.63 -13.16
C ARG A 875 -2.85 0.50 -13.11
N LEU A 876 -3.10 1.09 -11.94
CA LEU A 876 -3.97 2.26 -11.79
C LEU A 876 -3.49 3.46 -12.62
N VAL A 877 -2.17 3.66 -12.67
CA VAL A 877 -1.54 4.68 -13.53
C VAL A 877 -1.68 4.31 -15.01
N GLY A 878 -1.43 3.06 -15.38
CA GLY A 878 -1.58 2.56 -16.75
C GLY A 878 -3.03 2.64 -17.28
N MET A 879 -4.02 2.48 -16.39
CA MET A 879 -5.45 2.66 -16.70
C MET A 879 -5.88 4.14 -16.76
N GLY A 880 -5.01 5.09 -16.38
CA GLY A 880 -5.33 6.52 -16.31
C GLY A 880 -6.34 6.87 -15.21
N ILE A 881 -6.49 6.03 -14.18
CA ILE A 881 -7.30 6.34 -12.98
C ILE A 881 -6.49 7.24 -12.04
N LEU A 882 -5.22 6.85 -11.86
CA LEU A 882 -4.20 7.65 -11.20
C LEU A 882 -3.25 8.25 -12.23
N MET A 883 -2.62 9.36 -11.89
CA MET A 883 -1.62 10.06 -12.68
C MET A 883 -0.37 10.25 -11.84
N ARG A 884 0.81 10.01 -12.45
CA ARG A 884 2.09 10.42 -11.85
C ARG A 884 2.40 11.85 -12.23
N SER A 885 2.70 12.66 -11.23
CA SER A 885 3.18 14.03 -11.40
C SER A 885 4.71 14.03 -11.59
N GLY A 886 5.25 15.12 -12.15
CA GLY A 886 6.68 15.25 -12.44
C GLY A 886 7.57 15.27 -11.18
N ASP A 887 6.98 15.58 -10.03
CA ASP A 887 7.59 15.53 -8.69
C ASP A 887 7.50 14.14 -8.03
N GLY A 888 7.04 13.11 -8.75
CA GLY A 888 6.97 11.73 -8.26
C GLY A 888 5.70 11.38 -7.47
N ARG A 889 4.80 12.34 -7.22
CA ARG A 889 3.53 12.11 -6.54
C ARG A 889 2.51 11.39 -7.41
N VAL A 890 1.68 10.56 -6.79
CA VAL A 890 0.54 9.91 -7.43
C VAL A 890 -0.73 10.62 -7.04
N ARG A 891 -1.56 10.96 -8.04
CA ARG A 891 -2.79 11.74 -7.86
C ARG A 891 -3.95 11.18 -8.64
N CYS A 892 -5.19 11.48 -8.23
CA CYS A 892 -6.36 11.16 -9.04
C CYS A 892 -6.31 11.95 -10.36
N ARG A 893 -6.86 11.37 -11.43
CA ARG A 893 -6.98 12.09 -12.72
C ARG A 893 -7.79 13.38 -12.60
N GLN A 894 -8.71 13.44 -11.64
CA GLN A 894 -9.44 14.64 -11.29
C GLN A 894 -10.00 14.62 -9.85
N ARG A 895 -9.86 15.75 -9.15
CA ARG A 895 -10.35 15.89 -7.76
C ARG A 895 -11.87 15.72 -7.60
N ALA A 896 -12.67 16.14 -8.58
CA ALA A 896 -14.12 15.94 -8.54
C ALA A 896 -14.51 14.46 -8.54
N ILE A 897 -13.68 13.60 -9.17
CA ILE A 897 -13.85 12.15 -9.10
C ILE A 897 -13.49 11.65 -7.71
N ALA A 898 -12.38 12.11 -7.11
CA ALA A 898 -12.03 11.77 -5.73
C ALA A 898 -13.15 12.12 -4.74
N ASP A 899 -13.70 13.33 -4.84
CA ASP A 899 -14.85 13.77 -4.03
C ASP A 899 -16.07 12.85 -4.23
N SER A 900 -16.36 12.45 -5.47
CA SER A 900 -17.45 11.51 -5.79
C SER A 900 -17.20 10.09 -5.29
N VAL A 901 -15.97 9.58 -5.33
CA VAL A 901 -15.60 8.28 -4.76
C VAL A 901 -15.83 8.29 -3.25
N VAL A 902 -15.34 9.31 -2.54
CA VAL A 902 -15.54 9.42 -1.09
C VAL A 902 -17.03 9.49 -0.76
N ASP A 903 -17.79 10.34 -1.45
CA ASP A 903 -19.19 10.59 -1.11
C ASP A 903 -20.14 9.45 -1.52
N SER A 904 -20.00 8.93 -2.74
CA SER A 904 -20.96 7.98 -3.33
C SER A 904 -20.55 6.51 -3.23
N VAL A 905 -19.27 6.22 -2.97
CA VAL A 905 -18.73 4.85 -2.90
C VAL A 905 -18.27 4.53 -1.47
N LEU A 906 -17.30 5.27 -0.93
CA LEU A 906 -16.69 4.93 0.36
C LEU A 906 -17.64 5.14 1.55
N ARG A 907 -18.45 6.20 1.57
CA ARG A 907 -19.47 6.38 2.62
C ARG A 907 -20.50 5.24 2.68
N ASN A 908 -20.72 4.55 1.57
CA ASN A 908 -21.59 3.37 1.49
C ASN A 908 -20.84 2.06 1.81
N ASN A 909 -19.50 2.10 1.89
CA ASN A 909 -18.64 0.99 2.27
C ASN A 909 -17.83 1.36 3.53
N VAL A 910 -18.53 1.38 4.66
CA VAL A 910 -18.01 1.87 5.95
C VAL A 910 -16.76 1.13 6.41
N GLU A 911 -16.66 -0.17 6.15
CA GLU A 911 -15.48 -0.96 6.50
C GLU A 911 -14.25 -0.45 5.76
N GLN A 912 -14.33 -0.31 4.44
CA GLN A 912 -13.23 0.20 3.64
C GLN A 912 -12.86 1.65 4.00
N LEU A 913 -13.86 2.52 4.22
CA LEU A 913 -13.61 3.89 4.65
C LEU A 913 -12.92 3.94 6.03
N SER A 914 -13.36 3.10 6.97
CA SER A 914 -12.75 3.02 8.31
C SER A 914 -11.30 2.56 8.22
N SER A 915 -10.99 1.53 7.44
CA SER A 915 -9.63 1.02 7.26
C SER A 915 -8.70 2.06 6.62
N VAL A 916 -9.16 2.80 5.62
CA VAL A 916 -8.35 3.86 4.98
C VAL A 916 -8.03 4.97 5.98
N VAL A 917 -9.02 5.42 6.78
CA VAL A 917 -8.81 6.43 7.82
C VAL A 917 -7.86 5.91 8.91
N GLU A 918 -8.04 4.66 9.34
CA GLU A 918 -7.16 4.00 10.32
C GLU A 918 -5.71 4.00 9.85
N PHE A 919 -5.46 3.50 8.64
CA PHE A 919 -4.10 3.35 8.12
C PHE A 919 -3.40 4.69 7.92
N LEU A 920 -4.12 5.70 7.42
CA LEU A 920 -3.62 7.06 7.34
C LEU A 920 -3.27 7.60 8.73
N LEU A 921 -4.14 7.40 9.73
CA LEU A 921 -3.91 7.92 11.07
C LEU A 921 -2.74 7.21 11.75
N VAL A 922 -2.64 5.88 11.64
CA VAL A 922 -1.50 5.11 12.15
C VAL A 922 -0.20 5.58 11.52
N PHE A 923 -0.17 5.79 10.20
CA PHE A 923 1.01 6.26 9.48
C PHE A 923 1.52 7.62 9.99
N TYR A 924 0.62 8.59 10.15
CA TYR A 924 0.99 9.93 10.61
C TYR A 924 1.26 9.97 12.11
N ALA A 925 0.52 9.20 12.92
CA ALA A 925 0.75 9.09 14.37
C ALA A 925 2.14 8.56 14.68
N ALA A 926 2.55 7.48 14.01
CA ALA A 926 3.87 6.89 14.20
C ALA A 926 5.02 7.87 13.90
N ARG A 927 4.85 8.76 12.91
CA ARG A 927 5.90 9.73 12.51
C ARG A 927 5.83 11.08 13.23
N ALA A 928 4.69 11.41 13.83
CA ALA A 928 4.46 12.73 14.42
C ALA A 928 4.32 12.70 15.95
N CYS A 929 4.35 11.53 16.58
CA CYS A 929 4.19 11.36 18.04
C CYS A 929 5.15 12.23 18.87
N ASN A 930 6.39 12.42 18.40
CA ASN A 930 7.40 13.24 19.09
C ASN A 930 7.47 14.70 18.60
N ILE A 931 6.56 15.12 17.73
CA ILE A 931 6.58 16.46 17.13
C ILE A 931 5.63 17.39 17.90
N GLN A 932 6.20 18.34 18.64
CA GLN A 932 5.45 19.33 19.42
C GLN A 932 5.02 20.55 18.58
N ASP A 933 5.70 20.82 17.46
CA ASP A 933 5.34 21.91 16.56
C ASP A 933 4.06 21.58 15.78
N ASN A 934 2.97 22.27 16.12
CA ASN A 934 1.67 22.12 15.48
C ASN A 934 1.64 22.60 14.02
N ASP A 935 2.61 23.41 13.57
CA ASP A 935 2.71 23.84 12.18
C ASP A 935 3.47 22.85 11.30
N HIS A 936 4.16 21.88 11.91
CA HIS A 936 4.86 20.83 11.19
C HIS A 936 3.90 20.02 10.30
N PRO A 937 4.20 19.76 9.02
CA PRO A 937 3.28 19.12 8.08
C PRO A 937 2.72 17.76 8.56
N LEU A 938 3.57 16.90 9.11
CA LEU A 938 3.16 15.59 9.63
C LEU A 938 2.25 15.71 10.86
N ARG A 939 2.53 16.69 11.73
CA ARG A 939 1.72 16.95 12.94
C ARG A 939 0.36 17.51 12.57
N ARG A 940 0.28 18.44 11.60
CA ARG A 940 -0.99 18.94 11.05
C ARG A 940 -1.82 17.84 10.43
N ALA A 941 -1.19 16.94 9.66
CA ALA A 941 -1.87 15.81 9.04
C ALA A 941 -2.47 14.86 10.09
N MET A 942 -1.70 14.49 11.12
CA MET A 942 -2.18 13.70 12.24
C MET A 942 -3.33 14.39 12.98
N ILE A 943 -3.19 15.66 13.38
CA ILE A 943 -4.25 16.40 14.11
C ILE A 943 -5.53 16.46 13.27
N LYS A 944 -5.40 16.67 11.95
CA LYS A 944 -6.54 16.71 11.03
C LYS A 944 -7.27 15.37 10.99
N LEU A 945 -6.55 14.25 10.96
CA LEU A 945 -7.14 12.91 10.99
C LEU A 945 -7.74 12.53 12.34
N LEU A 946 -7.17 13.02 13.44
CA LEU A 946 -7.72 12.81 14.78
C LEU A 946 -9.05 13.55 14.98
N SER A 947 -9.30 14.61 14.21
CA SER A 947 -10.41 15.54 14.40
C SER A 947 -11.75 14.83 14.52
N HIS A 948 -12.44 14.99 15.66
CA HIS A 948 -13.80 14.45 15.86
C HIS A 948 -14.77 14.93 14.77
N SER A 949 -14.61 16.19 14.33
CA SER A 949 -15.43 16.76 13.26
C SER A 949 -15.26 16.00 11.94
N LEU A 950 -14.03 15.54 11.63
CA LEU A 950 -13.77 14.77 10.42
C LEU A 950 -14.46 13.41 10.51
N MET A 951 -14.37 12.74 11.66
CA MET A 951 -15.03 11.45 11.88
C MET A 951 -16.55 11.56 11.70
N ASN A 952 -17.14 12.63 12.22
CA ASN A 952 -18.57 12.95 12.09
C ASN A 952 -18.95 13.34 10.64
N ASP A 953 -18.13 14.16 9.97
CA ASP A 953 -18.32 14.55 8.56
C ASP A 953 -18.24 13.34 7.62
N LEU A 954 -17.39 12.36 7.93
CA LEU A 954 -17.30 11.09 7.21
C LEU A 954 -18.43 10.11 7.58
N LYS A 955 -19.24 10.44 8.60
CA LYS A 955 -20.33 9.60 9.12
C LYS A 955 -19.86 8.21 9.55
N LEU A 956 -18.67 8.13 10.15
CA LEU A 956 -18.15 6.86 10.66
C LEU A 956 -18.97 6.41 11.88
N PRO A 957 -19.29 5.11 12.02
CA PRO A 957 -19.94 4.60 13.22
C PRO A 957 -19.06 4.79 14.46
N VAL A 958 -19.70 5.08 15.60
CA VAL A 958 -19.04 5.28 16.90
C VAL A 958 -18.04 4.16 17.22
N GLN A 959 -18.41 2.91 16.98
CA GLN A 959 -17.53 1.76 17.26
C GLN A 959 -16.30 1.71 16.35
N SER A 960 -16.43 2.11 15.07
CA SER A 960 -15.29 2.21 14.17
C SER A 960 -14.33 3.30 14.61
N VAL A 961 -14.85 4.47 15.01
CA VAL A 961 -14.03 5.59 15.49
C VAL A 961 -13.28 5.21 16.78
N ARG A 962 -13.95 4.55 17.73
CA ARG A 962 -13.30 4.03 18.94
C ARG A 962 -12.15 3.08 18.62
N LYS A 963 -12.36 2.11 17.71
CA LYS A 963 -11.30 1.20 17.25
C LYS A 963 -10.12 1.93 16.61
N ILE A 964 -10.39 2.93 15.77
CA ILE A 964 -9.36 3.76 15.14
C ILE A 964 -8.54 4.49 16.20
N TYR A 965 -9.19 5.10 17.20
CA TYR A 965 -8.50 5.76 18.30
C TYR A 965 -7.71 4.78 19.19
N ASP A 966 -8.24 3.59 19.45
CA ASP A 966 -7.54 2.56 20.22
C ASP A 966 -6.29 2.05 19.49
N ARG A 967 -6.32 2.00 18.15
CA ARG A 967 -5.17 1.56 17.36
C ARG A 967 -3.94 2.45 17.50
N VAL A 968 -4.14 3.76 17.64
CA VAL A 968 -3.05 4.76 17.80
C VAL A 968 -2.77 5.14 19.25
N LEU A 969 -3.54 4.62 20.21
CA LEU A 969 -3.33 4.88 21.64
C LEU A 969 -1.87 4.60 22.07
N PRO A 970 -1.22 3.48 21.70
CA PRO A 970 0.16 3.22 22.13
C PRO A 970 1.16 4.29 21.70
N SER A 971 0.92 4.96 20.57
CA SER A 971 1.79 6.02 20.05
C SER A 971 1.45 7.41 20.60
N LEU A 972 0.21 7.62 21.06
CA LEU A 972 -0.35 8.94 21.38
C LEU A 972 -0.92 9.06 22.80
N GLN A 973 -0.64 8.10 23.68
CA GLN A 973 -1.14 8.10 25.07
C GLN A 973 -0.73 9.34 25.86
N ASP A 974 0.40 9.97 25.52
CA ASP A 974 0.91 11.17 26.18
C ASP A 974 0.58 12.46 25.40
N ASP A 975 -0.19 12.34 24.31
CA ASP A 975 -0.56 13.44 23.44
C ASP A 975 -1.89 14.10 23.86
N ARG A 976 -1.83 15.37 24.26
CA ARG A 976 -3.03 16.12 24.67
C ARG A 976 -4.08 16.26 23.56
N HIS A 977 -3.67 16.41 22.29
CA HIS A 977 -4.60 16.57 21.18
C HIS A 977 -5.36 15.27 20.89
N TYR A 978 -4.71 14.12 21.04
CA TYR A 978 -5.38 12.82 20.94
C TYR A 978 -6.54 12.69 21.93
N TRP A 979 -6.28 12.92 23.22
CA TRP A 979 -7.30 12.83 24.26
C TRP A 979 -8.38 13.90 24.12
N LEU A 980 -8.02 15.12 23.74
CA LEU A 980 -8.97 16.19 23.46
C LEU A 980 -9.96 15.79 22.36
N GLN A 981 -9.46 15.28 21.22
CA GLN A 981 -10.33 14.88 20.11
C GLN A 981 -11.22 13.69 20.48
N ARG A 982 -10.67 12.70 21.19
CA ARG A 982 -11.44 11.56 21.69
C ARG A 982 -12.52 11.99 22.67
N GLY A 983 -12.24 12.94 23.57
CA GLY A 983 -13.22 13.52 24.49
C GLY A 983 -14.32 14.32 23.78
N GLN A 984 -13.96 15.13 22.79
CA GLN A 984 -14.92 15.89 21.97
C GLN A 984 -15.86 14.96 21.18
N PHE A 985 -15.32 13.89 20.60
CA PHE A 985 -16.13 12.90 19.89
C PHE A 985 -17.19 12.26 20.80
N GLU A 986 -16.82 11.81 22.00
CA GLU A 986 -17.74 11.18 22.95
C GLU A 986 -18.77 12.19 23.50
N LEU A 987 -18.37 13.45 23.69
CA LEU A 987 -19.27 14.53 24.10
C LEU A 987 -20.37 14.80 23.07
N GLU A 988 -20.04 14.80 21.78
CA GLU A 988 -21.01 15.00 20.70
C GLU A 988 -21.94 13.79 20.51
N ASN A 989 -21.44 12.59 20.79
CA ASN A 989 -22.23 11.35 20.77
C ASN A 989 -23.00 11.09 22.09
N GLY A 990 -22.85 11.96 23.10
CA GLY A 990 -23.69 11.99 24.30
C GLY A 990 -23.19 11.19 25.50
N ASP A 991 -22.04 10.54 25.41
CA ASP A 991 -21.41 9.77 26.49
C ASP A 991 -20.54 10.68 27.37
N LEU A 992 -21.19 11.41 28.27
CA LEU A 992 -20.53 12.39 29.14
C LEU A 992 -19.52 11.76 30.11
N GLY A 993 -19.72 10.48 30.49
CA GLY A 993 -18.84 9.78 31.42
C GLY A 993 -17.50 9.47 30.77
N VAL A 994 -17.54 8.83 29.59
CA VAL A 994 -16.34 8.52 28.81
C VAL A 994 -15.64 9.80 28.35
N ALA A 995 -16.40 10.80 27.88
CA ALA A 995 -15.85 12.10 27.50
C ALA A 995 -15.08 12.77 28.66
N ARG A 996 -15.63 12.74 29.88
CA ARG A 996 -14.96 13.28 31.07
C ARG A 996 -13.65 12.56 31.35
N ASN A 997 -13.65 11.23 31.28
CA ASN A 997 -12.44 10.44 31.51
C ASN A 997 -11.32 10.80 30.52
N HIS A 998 -11.64 10.90 29.22
CA HIS A 998 -10.64 11.30 28.22
C HIS A 998 -10.10 12.72 28.44
N LEU A 999 -10.94 13.68 28.86
CA LEU A 999 -10.45 15.03 29.15
C LEU A 999 -9.60 15.11 30.43
N LEU A 1000 -9.83 14.22 31.40
CA LEU A 1000 -8.92 14.09 32.54
C LEU A 1000 -7.55 13.56 32.09
N SER A 1001 -7.51 12.59 31.18
CA SER A 1001 -6.26 12.16 30.55
C SER A 1001 -5.59 13.31 29.79
N ALA A 1002 -6.37 14.10 29.01
CA ALA A 1002 -5.84 15.26 28.30
C ALA A 1002 -5.20 16.30 29.24
N LYS A 1003 -5.79 16.53 30.42
CA LYS A 1003 -5.23 17.42 31.45
C LYS A 1003 -3.94 16.87 32.06
N GLY A 1004 -3.82 15.55 32.18
CA GLY A 1004 -2.62 14.89 32.69
C GLY A 1004 -1.42 14.91 31.73
N CYS A 1005 -1.65 15.19 30.44
CA CYS A 1005 -0.59 15.35 29.44
C CYS A 1005 0.12 16.71 29.57
N ASP A 1006 1.32 16.81 28.98
CA ASP A 1006 2.11 18.03 29.01
C ASP A 1006 1.39 19.24 28.35
N GLY A 1007 1.37 20.36 29.07
CA GLY A 1007 0.63 21.58 28.73
C GLY A 1007 -0.91 21.42 28.70
N GLY A 1008 -1.45 20.26 29.10
CA GLY A 1008 -2.87 19.92 28.99
C GLY A 1008 -3.78 20.75 29.89
N GLU A 1009 -3.38 21.01 31.14
CA GLU A 1009 -4.17 21.81 32.08
C GLU A 1009 -4.38 23.26 31.63
N GLN A 1010 -3.37 23.84 30.96
CA GLN A 1010 -3.42 25.22 30.49
C GLN A 1010 -4.03 25.34 29.08
N ASP A 1011 -4.22 24.21 28.37
CA ASP A 1011 -4.74 24.21 27.02
C ASP A 1011 -6.19 24.73 26.98
N THR A 1012 -6.39 25.78 26.17
CA THR A 1012 -7.67 26.49 26.09
C THR A 1012 -8.80 25.59 25.58
N PHE A 1013 -8.53 24.65 24.67
CA PHE A 1013 -9.53 23.75 24.13
C PHE A 1013 -9.90 22.65 25.13
N VAL A 1014 -8.94 22.13 25.89
CA VAL A 1014 -9.18 21.17 26.97
C VAL A 1014 -10.03 21.81 28.07
N ARG A 1015 -9.67 23.02 28.53
CA ARG A 1015 -10.44 23.80 29.53
C ARG A 1015 -11.87 24.06 29.07
N THR A 1016 -12.03 24.49 27.82
CA THR A 1016 -13.34 24.78 27.22
C THR A 1016 -14.21 23.53 27.11
N THR A 1017 -13.65 22.42 26.62
CA THR A 1017 -14.41 21.18 26.43
C THR A 1017 -14.79 20.57 27.79
N SER A 1018 -13.89 20.62 28.78
CA SER A 1018 -14.17 20.13 30.15
C SER A 1018 -15.34 20.88 30.77
N SER A 1019 -15.33 22.21 30.64
CA SER A 1019 -16.40 23.08 31.13
C SER A 1019 -17.74 22.78 30.43
N ALA A 1020 -17.72 22.47 29.13
CA ALA A 1020 -18.91 22.05 28.40
C ALA A 1020 -19.51 20.75 28.96
N ILE A 1021 -18.68 19.79 29.38
CA ILE A 1021 -19.13 18.54 30.00
C ILE A 1021 -19.80 18.83 31.35
N ASP A 1022 -19.19 19.66 32.19
CA ASP A 1022 -19.73 20.00 33.51
C ASP A 1022 -21.11 20.68 33.39
N LEU A 1023 -21.23 21.67 32.50
CA LEU A 1023 -22.50 22.35 32.22
C LEU A 1023 -23.59 21.37 31.74
N LYS A 1024 -23.26 20.51 30.78
CA LYS A 1024 -24.21 19.51 30.26
C LYS A 1024 -24.58 18.45 31.30
N ALA A 1025 -23.63 18.02 32.13
CA ALA A 1025 -23.87 17.01 33.17
C ALA A 1025 -24.80 17.57 34.26
N ALA A 1026 -24.58 18.81 34.69
CA ALA A 1026 -25.45 19.50 35.64
C ALA A 1026 -26.85 19.73 35.07
N ALA A 1027 -26.96 20.16 33.80
CA ALA A 1027 -28.25 20.32 33.13
C ALA A 1027 -29.05 19.01 33.05
N LYS A 1028 -28.39 17.86 32.87
CA LYS A 1028 -29.05 16.54 32.86
C LYS A 1028 -29.44 16.05 34.25
N ALA A 1029 -28.79 16.53 35.31
CA ALA A 1029 -29.05 16.13 36.69
C ALA A 1029 -29.09 17.34 37.65
N PRO A 1030 -30.12 18.22 37.54
CA PRO A 1030 -30.16 19.52 38.23
C PRO A 1030 -30.17 19.47 39.76
N ARG A 1031 -30.45 18.30 40.34
CA ARG A 1031 -30.59 18.09 41.79
C ARG A 1031 -29.33 17.51 42.47
N LYS A 1032 -28.21 17.39 41.74
CA LYS A 1032 -26.95 16.85 42.28
C LYS A 1032 -26.01 18.01 42.69
N PRO A 1033 -25.78 18.25 43.99
CA PRO A 1033 -24.97 19.38 44.45
C PRO A 1033 -23.52 19.40 43.93
N ASP A 1034 -22.92 18.24 43.72
CA ASP A 1034 -21.54 18.14 43.20
C ASP A 1034 -21.45 18.62 41.75
N LEU A 1035 -22.46 18.31 40.93
CA LEU A 1035 -22.50 18.73 39.53
C LEU A 1035 -22.86 20.21 39.40
N GLU A 1036 -23.70 20.72 40.29
CA GLU A 1036 -23.99 22.15 40.39
C GLU A 1036 -22.72 22.95 40.68
N ARG A 1037 -21.94 22.56 41.69
CA ARG A 1037 -20.64 23.20 42.00
C ARG A 1037 -19.68 23.13 40.83
N ALA A 1038 -19.60 21.99 40.14
CA ALA A 1038 -18.77 21.84 38.95
C ALA A 1038 -19.21 22.78 37.81
N ALA A 1039 -20.51 22.96 37.59
CA ALA A 1039 -21.05 23.84 36.57
C ALA A 1039 -20.79 25.33 36.87
N VAL A 1040 -20.91 25.76 38.13
CA VAL A 1040 -20.54 27.12 38.55
C VAL A 1040 -19.06 27.37 38.28
N ASN A 1041 -18.18 26.43 38.65
CA ASN A 1041 -16.75 26.53 38.35
C ASN A 1041 -16.49 26.56 36.83
N ALA A 1042 -17.22 25.78 36.04
CA ALA A 1042 -17.12 25.75 34.59
C ALA A 1042 -17.49 27.10 33.93
N VAL A 1043 -18.51 27.79 34.46
CA VAL A 1043 -18.87 29.15 34.01
C VAL A 1043 -17.72 30.14 34.29
N GLN A 1044 -17.16 30.11 35.49
CA GLN A 1044 -16.02 30.96 35.87
C GLN A 1044 -14.77 30.66 35.02
N GLU A 1045 -14.52 29.38 34.75
CA GLU A 1045 -13.39 28.93 33.93
C GLU A 1045 -13.49 29.41 32.48
N LEU A 1046 -14.67 29.24 31.86
CA LEU A 1046 -14.93 29.75 30.51
C LEU A 1046 -14.83 31.27 30.46
N TYR A 1047 -15.29 31.96 31.50
CA TYR A 1047 -15.13 33.41 31.63
C TYR A 1047 -13.65 33.82 31.69
N ALA A 1048 -12.83 33.14 32.48
CA ALA A 1048 -11.39 33.37 32.54
C ALA A 1048 -10.72 33.18 31.17
N VAL A 1049 -11.00 32.06 30.50
CA VAL A 1049 -10.50 31.77 29.14
C VAL A 1049 -10.83 32.88 28.15
N THR A 1050 -12.10 33.33 28.12
CA THR A 1050 -12.53 34.39 27.19
C THR A 1050 -11.85 35.73 27.49
N ARG A 1051 -11.54 36.03 28.75
CA ARG A 1051 -10.77 37.24 29.12
C ARG A 1051 -9.30 37.14 28.74
N GLU A 1052 -8.68 35.97 28.92
CA GLU A 1052 -7.29 35.72 28.58
C GLU A 1052 -7.03 35.79 27.08
N ARG A 1053 -7.94 35.24 26.26
CA ARG A 1053 -7.75 35.07 24.81
C ARG A 1053 -8.52 36.07 23.94
N GLY A 1054 -9.56 36.72 24.47
CA GLY A 1054 -10.39 37.62 23.70
C GLY A 1054 -10.89 37.00 22.40
N GLY A 1055 -10.73 37.72 21.28
CA GLY A 1055 -11.19 37.30 19.95
C GLY A 1055 -10.61 35.97 19.45
N ASP A 1056 -9.54 35.46 20.05
CA ASP A 1056 -8.86 34.22 19.65
C ASP A 1056 -9.52 32.96 20.24
N ALA A 1057 -10.53 33.09 21.11
CA ALA A 1057 -11.29 31.97 21.67
C ALA A 1057 -12.80 32.00 21.37
N PRO A 1058 -13.24 32.15 20.10
CA PRO A 1058 -14.66 32.27 19.75
C PRO A 1058 -15.50 31.03 20.14
N HIS A 1059 -14.86 29.87 20.24
CA HIS A 1059 -15.51 28.64 20.67
C HIS A 1059 -15.93 28.69 22.15
N SER A 1060 -15.09 29.24 23.02
CA SER A 1060 -15.39 29.39 24.46
C SER A 1060 -16.58 30.32 24.70
N TYR A 1061 -16.65 31.43 23.94
CA TYR A 1061 -17.83 32.30 23.92
C TYR A 1061 -19.10 31.54 23.51
N THR A 1062 -18.99 30.72 22.45
CA THR A 1062 -20.11 29.94 21.92
C THR A 1062 -20.61 28.90 22.92
N ILE A 1063 -19.70 28.16 23.55
CA ILE A 1063 -20.04 27.14 24.55
C ILE A 1063 -20.68 27.78 25.78
N LEU A 1064 -20.10 28.86 26.32
CA LEU A 1064 -20.67 29.51 27.50
C LEU A 1064 -22.05 30.10 27.22
N ALA A 1065 -22.23 30.77 26.08
CA ALA A 1065 -23.52 31.31 25.67
C ALA A 1065 -24.58 30.22 25.47
N ARG A 1066 -24.23 29.07 24.89
CA ARG A 1066 -25.19 28.00 24.60
C ARG A 1066 -25.42 27.07 25.78
N GLU A 1067 -24.38 26.40 26.26
CA GLU A 1067 -24.49 25.37 27.30
C GLU A 1067 -24.69 26.00 28.67
N GLY A 1068 -24.10 27.18 28.94
CA GLY A 1068 -24.36 27.92 30.17
C GLY A 1068 -25.83 28.35 30.29
N SER A 1069 -26.42 28.81 29.19
CA SER A 1069 -27.84 29.16 29.17
C SER A 1069 -28.76 27.98 29.39
N ARG A 1070 -28.47 26.84 28.76
CA ARG A 1070 -29.24 25.60 28.93
C ARG A 1070 -29.12 25.05 30.35
N TRP A 1071 -27.94 25.15 30.95
CA TRP A 1071 -27.75 24.76 32.34
C TRP A 1071 -28.57 25.63 33.30
N LEU A 1072 -28.55 26.97 33.12
CA LEU A 1072 -29.36 27.88 33.93
C LEU A 1072 -30.86 27.59 33.79
N GLU A 1073 -31.35 27.35 32.58
CA GLU A 1073 -32.74 26.95 32.35
C GLU A 1073 -33.08 25.66 33.13
N ALA A 1074 -32.26 24.62 32.98
CA ALA A 1074 -32.50 23.32 33.59
C ALA A 1074 -32.43 23.34 35.13
N CYS A 1075 -31.67 24.28 35.71
CA CYS A 1075 -31.43 24.38 37.15
C CYS A 1075 -32.11 25.60 37.79
N ALA A 1076 -33.03 26.29 37.09
CA ALA A 1076 -33.67 27.51 37.56
C ALA A 1076 -34.44 27.33 38.89
N GLU A 1077 -34.98 26.14 39.13
CA GLU A 1077 -35.73 25.80 40.36
C GLU A 1077 -34.84 25.26 41.50
N THR A 1078 -33.60 24.87 41.20
CA THR A 1078 -32.70 24.21 42.16
C THR A 1078 -31.57 25.11 42.63
N LEU A 1079 -31.12 26.05 41.80
CA LEU A 1079 -30.11 27.05 42.15
C LEU A 1079 -30.67 28.05 43.16
N ASP A 1080 -29.82 28.48 44.10
CA ASP A 1080 -30.16 29.64 44.93
C ASP A 1080 -30.24 30.92 44.08
N SER A 1081 -31.06 31.87 44.52
CA SER A 1081 -31.36 33.08 43.73
C SER A 1081 -30.12 33.92 43.43
N GLN A 1082 -29.12 33.93 44.32
CA GLN A 1082 -27.91 34.72 44.14
C GLN A 1082 -27.01 34.07 43.09
N THR A 1083 -26.73 32.78 43.22
CA THR A 1083 -25.92 32.02 42.24
C THR A 1083 -26.55 32.05 40.85
N PHE A 1084 -27.88 31.96 40.74
CA PHE A 1084 -28.58 32.07 39.47
C PHE A 1084 -28.33 33.45 38.81
N LEU A 1085 -28.57 34.54 39.54
CA LEU A 1085 -28.44 35.90 39.02
C LEU A 1085 -26.98 36.25 38.66
N ASP A 1086 -26.01 35.81 39.46
CA ASP A 1086 -24.59 36.06 39.22
C ASP A 1086 -24.13 35.39 37.93
N ASN A 1087 -24.46 34.10 37.74
CA ASN A 1087 -24.11 33.36 36.53
C ASN A 1087 -24.87 33.87 35.29
N GLN A 1088 -26.16 34.23 35.43
CA GLN A 1088 -26.94 34.84 34.34
C GLN A 1088 -26.31 36.15 33.87
N THR A 1089 -25.92 37.01 34.81
CA THR A 1089 -25.26 38.29 34.53
C THR A 1089 -23.93 38.07 33.81
N LEU A 1090 -23.13 37.13 34.30
CA LEU A 1090 -21.84 36.80 33.73
C LEU A 1090 -21.96 36.31 32.27
N ILE A 1091 -22.91 35.41 31.99
CA ILE A 1091 -23.13 34.89 30.64
C ILE A 1091 -23.61 36.00 29.70
N LEU A 1092 -24.52 36.89 30.14
CA LEU A 1092 -24.97 38.04 29.35
C LEU A 1092 -23.83 39.01 29.05
N GLN A 1093 -22.93 39.26 30.01
CA GLN A 1093 -21.73 40.07 29.80
C GLN A 1093 -20.81 39.44 28.74
N ILE A 1094 -20.61 38.13 28.80
CA ILE A 1094 -19.81 37.40 27.81
C ILE A 1094 -20.42 37.47 26.42
N ILE A 1095 -21.73 37.33 26.27
CA ILE A 1095 -22.39 37.49 24.98
C ILE A 1095 -22.14 38.89 24.42
N ALA A 1096 -22.28 39.94 25.25
CA ALA A 1096 -22.01 41.30 24.83
C ALA A 1096 -20.54 41.54 24.44
N GLN A 1097 -19.58 40.94 25.16
CA GLN A 1097 -18.15 40.99 24.84
C GLN A 1097 -17.85 40.22 23.54
N GLY A 1098 -18.39 39.02 23.37
CA GLY A 1098 -18.22 38.21 22.16
C GLY A 1098 -18.77 38.92 20.92
N LYS A 1099 -19.88 39.67 21.03
CA LYS A 1099 -20.40 40.51 19.93
C LYS A 1099 -19.43 41.64 19.54
N ARG A 1100 -18.45 41.97 20.37
CA ARG A 1100 -17.38 42.94 20.07
C ARG A 1100 -16.14 42.24 19.53
N PHE A 1101 -15.66 41.19 20.20
CA PHE A 1101 -14.41 40.50 19.87
C PHE A 1101 -14.52 39.49 18.74
N CYS A 1102 -15.69 38.87 18.55
CA CYS A 1102 -15.94 37.81 17.57
C CYS A 1102 -16.89 38.26 16.45
N ARG A 1103 -16.88 39.56 16.08
CA ARG A 1103 -17.78 40.14 15.06
C ARG A 1103 -17.76 39.40 13.72
N GLY A 1104 -16.61 38.84 13.32
CA GLY A 1104 -16.45 38.06 12.09
C GLY A 1104 -16.80 36.56 12.22
N ASN A 1105 -17.19 36.07 13.40
CA ASN A 1105 -17.50 34.66 13.62
C ASN A 1105 -19.01 34.41 13.53
N HIS A 1106 -19.48 33.92 12.37
CA HIS A 1106 -20.90 33.65 12.12
C HIS A 1106 -21.54 32.67 13.12
N GLN A 1107 -20.79 31.65 13.56
CA GLN A 1107 -21.31 30.65 14.48
C GLN A 1107 -21.61 31.26 15.85
N PHE A 1108 -20.68 32.04 16.40
CA PHE A 1108 -20.90 32.73 17.66
C PHE A 1108 -22.05 33.73 17.54
N MET A 1109 -22.09 34.55 16.48
CA MET A 1109 -23.15 35.55 16.30
C MET A 1109 -24.55 34.91 16.27
N SER A 1110 -24.70 33.79 15.55
CA SER A 1110 -25.97 33.03 15.53
C SER A 1110 -26.37 32.50 16.91
N VAL A 1111 -25.41 31.98 17.69
CA VAL A 1111 -25.66 31.55 19.07
C VAL A 1111 -26.02 32.74 19.97
N ALA A 1112 -25.30 33.84 19.87
CA ALA A 1112 -25.55 35.04 20.65
C ALA A 1112 -26.96 35.61 20.42
N ASP A 1113 -27.39 35.70 19.15
CA ASP A 1113 -28.72 36.20 18.80
C ASP A 1113 -29.86 35.27 19.23
N THR A 1114 -29.56 33.97 19.37
CA THR A 1114 -30.51 32.97 19.88
C THR A 1114 -30.63 33.03 21.40
N TYR A 1115 -29.49 33.03 22.12
CA TYR A 1115 -29.45 32.81 23.56
C TYR A 1115 -29.50 34.10 24.39
N GLU A 1116 -29.14 35.28 23.84
CA GLU A 1116 -29.24 36.55 24.57
C GLU A 1116 -30.70 36.93 24.90
N PRO A 1117 -31.65 36.90 23.95
CA PRO A 1117 -33.04 37.21 24.26
C PRO A 1117 -33.67 36.14 25.16
N PHE A 1118 -33.24 34.89 24.99
CA PHE A 1118 -33.67 33.75 25.81
C PHE A 1118 -33.25 33.93 27.28
N LEU A 1119 -31.98 34.26 27.55
CA LEU A 1119 -31.49 34.52 28.91
C LEU A 1119 -32.17 35.72 29.56
N LYS A 1120 -32.42 36.79 28.79
CA LYS A 1120 -33.16 37.95 29.30
C LYS A 1120 -34.60 37.60 29.72
N LYS A 1121 -35.21 36.57 29.12
CA LYS A 1121 -36.54 36.05 29.49
C LYS A 1121 -36.51 35.09 30.67
N LEU A 1122 -35.38 34.43 30.93
CA LEU A 1122 -35.15 33.55 32.09
C LEU A 1122 -34.98 34.31 33.41
N GLN A 1123 -35.01 35.64 33.39
CA GLN A 1123 -34.98 36.47 34.60
C GLN A 1123 -36.06 35.98 35.57
N PRO A 1124 -35.72 35.63 36.82
CA PRO A 1124 -36.65 34.96 37.70
C PRO A 1124 -37.87 35.84 37.92
N ARG A 1125 -39.05 35.29 37.59
CA ARG A 1125 -40.20 35.40 38.49
C ARG A 1125 -39.77 34.74 39.80
N GLY A 1126 -39.00 35.47 40.62
CA GLY A 1126 -38.37 34.92 41.81
C GLY A 1126 -39.40 34.41 42.81
N PRO A 1127 -39.09 33.37 43.60
CA PRO A 1127 -39.94 32.99 44.71
C PRO A 1127 -40.07 34.19 45.67
N GLY A 1128 -41.27 34.77 45.75
CA GLY A 1128 -41.58 35.89 46.63
C GLY A 1128 -42.18 37.15 45.98
N ILE A 1129 -42.39 37.19 44.66
CA ILE A 1129 -43.14 38.29 44.02
C ILE A 1129 -44.61 37.85 43.85
N PRO A 1130 -45.59 38.42 44.59
CA PRO A 1130 -47.00 38.08 44.42
C PRO A 1130 -47.50 38.58 43.05
N VAL A 1131 -48.34 37.77 42.41
CA VAL A 1131 -48.95 38.02 41.08
C VAL A 1131 -49.81 39.27 41.09
#